data_AF-A0A2N3DMM3-F1
#
_entry.id   AF-A0A2N3DMM3-F1
#
_cell.length_a   1.000
_cell.length_b   1.000
_cell.length_c   1.000
_cell.angle_alpha   90.00
_cell.angle_beta   90.00
_cell.angle_gamma   90.00
#
_symmetry.space_group_name_H-M   'P 1'
#
loop_
_entity.id
_entity.type
_entity.pdbx_description
1 polymer ?
#
loop_
_entity_poly.entity_id
_entity_poly.type
_entity_poly.pdbx_seq_one_letter_code
_entity_poly.pdbx_strand_id
1 'polypeptide(L)'
;SYLLEDTTAHPAGAGENSVFDSSAEVVTDTDGSDATASLDVRIIDDVPVALGGTSTGTVDEDGLPGGIPGGVGDAPGEALTAMGSVASLFNFGADGQGSFGFISSAQVQAALEVQNLLSGGIDLAYDVTGNTITATQGVGGAEIFSFTLDADTGSWTFTLSGPLDHAPGGDENDLTIQFGSLIQATDGDGDVAVSTGVVAVTIDDDTPVAVVPAAASMANIMGALGMFSLDTVNGNVDDNLGADGRGGVVFTSATITALAGQSLTSGLAPITYSLSGDGRTLIASKSTDGTEVFRITLEPSGAEDQYVVQISQPIDSITNIDFNDAGLDFVGGNGSWAGFTQPGDNDSRDLLLTPVGGGTVNTNANEGGIAGGNSVGSGEAMRVDYVIDLIGNPVPGGNFNNGDDTQNFDGHYTVNGASALFTSINNASTIRISAFDDDDSGTIRNVGDGTPDPITSIAISFNGQTATISTSGPITIGGRVFTVTFNNGVVDVAGVGDNTRIAAFTADGFNSIEWGWVGGNTFKIGDFGASVATDTPVSFFVPVSVIDGDGDIVSSGNLGVTVNPVVPMLVLDLDGNGVEFVGTDAGVTFDLDGNGIAEATAWAGANDGILVRDVNGNNQVDGAAEIVFGNNMQDALAALSTFDTTGIAGALDPADPVWASLKVWQDANQNGVVDNGELLTLSSLGITSIATSDDNIRFSDANGEVVVQGTATFTANGTGALAAGTYDLANALVDPIQDAGTASGEASAIGVTTLPFAIHDQSSSNTASSAIEQRLAASTVNYAALAGMLVGLPVSATAQVDIDHSLGTRLASDPATQMVSDSLALAGGSGLADFGVDALLGGDGTAVASVSSAGSRSTLDAATQFGSNPLELSDDAPDAAPQQLSTIEHEPLATEVFAEGPGASDHGMMEALLLLG
;
A
#
# COMPACT_ATOMS: atom_id res chain seq x y z
N SER A 1 25.55 79.49 42.96
CA SER A 1 25.35 78.07 42.58
C SER A 1 24.48 78.05 41.35
N TYR A 2 24.77 77.15 40.42
CA TYR A 2 23.86 76.88 39.31
C TYR A 2 22.80 75.86 39.73
N LEU A 3 21.61 75.94 39.15
CA LEU A 3 20.56 74.95 39.23
C LEU A 3 19.82 74.98 37.89
N LEU A 4 19.79 73.83 37.21
CA LEU A 4 18.92 73.62 36.07
C LEU A 4 17.57 73.16 36.62
N GLU A 5 16.51 73.95 36.40
CA GLU A 5 15.16 73.68 36.95
C GLU A 5 14.21 73.01 35.94
N ASP A 6 14.57 73.01 34.65
CA ASP A 6 13.78 72.50 33.51
C ASP A 6 14.71 72.13 32.33
N THR A 7 14.22 71.52 31.25
CA THR A 7 15.05 71.28 30.06
C THR A 7 15.45 72.59 29.35
N THR A 8 16.41 72.53 28.43
CA THR A 8 16.86 73.69 27.67
C THR A 8 16.92 73.30 26.20
N ALA A 9 16.14 73.98 25.34
CA ALA A 9 16.03 73.60 23.93
C ALA A 9 17.40 73.58 23.23
N HIS A 10 17.76 72.42 22.71
CA HIS A 10 18.96 72.17 21.92
C HIS A 10 18.69 72.32 20.40
N PRO A 11 19.72 72.14 19.54
CA PRO A 11 19.60 72.35 18.10
C PRO A 11 19.20 71.09 17.29
N ALA A 12 18.00 70.55 17.53
CA ALA A 12 17.20 69.67 16.65
C ALA A 12 17.99 68.67 15.75
N GLY A 13 18.13 67.44 16.21
CA GLY A 13 18.62 66.32 15.38
C GLY A 13 20.13 66.34 15.13
N ALA A 14 20.91 66.65 16.17
CA ALA A 14 22.36 66.85 16.09
C ALA A 14 23.20 65.82 16.88
N GLY A 15 22.59 64.85 17.56
CA GLY A 15 23.22 63.97 18.54
C GLY A 15 23.64 64.72 19.81
N GLU A 16 24.28 64.00 20.75
CA GLU A 16 24.89 64.55 21.99
C GLU A 16 25.71 65.83 21.74
N ASN A 17 25.04 66.98 21.81
CA ASN A 17 25.65 68.29 21.58
C ASN A 17 25.61 69.11 22.87
N SER A 18 25.80 70.43 22.78
CA SER A 18 25.89 71.28 23.97
C SER A 18 25.56 72.73 23.71
N VAL A 19 24.65 73.27 24.52
CA VAL A 19 24.48 74.71 24.72
C VAL A 19 25.27 75.17 25.96
N PHE A 20 25.61 76.47 25.99
CA PHE A 20 26.36 77.07 27.09
C PHE A 20 25.57 78.23 27.69
N ASP A 21 25.30 78.15 28.99
CA ASP A 21 24.86 79.29 29.79
C ASP A 21 26.11 80.01 30.33
N SER A 22 26.44 81.14 29.70
CA SER A 22 27.66 81.91 29.95
C SER A 22 27.34 83.22 30.63
N SER A 23 27.69 83.33 31.91
CA SER A 23 27.49 84.53 32.74
C SER A 23 28.81 85.28 32.96
N ALA A 24 28.76 86.61 32.89
CA ALA A 24 29.94 87.47 33.08
C ALA A 24 30.04 87.93 34.54
N GLU A 25 30.94 87.29 35.29
CA GLU A 25 31.16 87.54 36.71
C GLU A 25 32.14 88.71 36.92
N VAL A 26 31.78 89.64 37.81
CA VAL A 26 32.55 90.86 38.09
C VAL A 26 32.89 90.92 39.57
N VAL A 27 34.17 91.07 39.89
CA VAL A 27 34.68 91.25 41.26
C VAL A 27 35.30 92.64 41.37
N THR A 28 34.64 93.53 42.10
CA THR A 28 35.10 94.90 42.39
C THR A 28 35.87 94.95 43.72
N ASP A 29 37.09 95.49 43.74
CA ASP A 29 37.81 95.79 44.98
C ASP A 29 37.36 97.15 45.59
N THR A 30 37.72 97.34 46.84
CA THR A 30 37.43 98.46 47.75
C THR A 30 37.73 99.85 47.17
N ASP A 31 38.61 99.96 46.17
CA ASP A 31 38.93 101.24 45.49
C ASP A 31 38.10 101.52 44.22
N GLY A 32 37.24 100.57 43.81
CA GLY A 32 36.41 100.65 42.60
C GLY A 32 37.02 100.00 41.36
N SER A 33 38.10 99.23 41.49
CA SER A 33 38.70 98.47 40.39
C SER A 33 37.97 97.14 40.16
N ASP A 34 37.50 96.89 38.93
CA ASP A 34 36.85 95.64 38.52
C ASP A 34 37.83 94.61 37.92
N ALA A 35 37.62 93.34 38.24
CA ALA A 35 38.15 92.19 37.51
C ALA A 35 36.99 91.32 36.99
N THR A 36 37.10 90.84 35.75
CA THR A 36 36.02 90.09 35.06
C THR A 36 36.46 88.67 34.68
N ALA A 37 35.57 87.71 34.88
CA ALA A 37 35.70 86.33 34.39
C ALA A 37 34.36 85.83 33.82
N SER A 38 34.36 84.68 33.14
CA SER A 38 33.13 83.97 32.81
C SER A 38 32.86 82.84 33.82
N LEU A 39 31.59 82.61 34.12
CA LEU A 39 31.08 81.35 34.63
C LEU A 39 30.28 80.72 33.49
N ASP A 40 30.90 79.72 32.85
CA ASP A 40 30.36 79.00 31.71
C ASP A 40 29.84 77.62 32.17
N VAL A 41 28.53 77.39 32.04
CA VAL A 41 27.89 76.11 32.31
C VAL A 41 27.57 75.43 30.99
N ARG A 42 28.23 74.29 30.74
CA ARG A 42 27.91 73.40 29.62
C ARG A 42 26.68 72.55 29.99
N ILE A 43 25.57 72.79 29.33
CA ILE A 43 24.43 71.86 29.29
C ILE A 43 24.74 70.88 28.16
N ILE A 44 24.51 69.60 28.37
CA ILE A 44 24.77 68.53 27.41
C ILE A 44 23.42 67.92 27.06
N ASP A 45 23.20 67.70 25.78
CA ASP A 45 21.99 67.01 25.29
C ASP A 45 21.96 65.57 25.78
N ASP A 46 20.76 65.04 26.03
CA ASP A 46 20.56 63.59 25.91
C ASP A 46 19.93 63.23 24.57
N VAL A 47 19.89 61.93 24.27
CA VAL A 47 19.44 61.37 23.00
C VAL A 47 18.54 60.18 23.31
N PRO A 48 17.66 59.73 22.39
CA PRO A 48 16.84 58.58 22.67
C PRO A 48 17.74 57.35 22.75
N VAL A 49 17.49 56.48 23.74
CA VAL A 49 18.26 55.25 23.92
C VAL A 49 17.34 54.06 23.65
N ALA A 50 17.66 53.30 22.62
CA ALA A 50 17.04 52.00 22.39
C ALA A 50 17.41 51.03 23.52
N LEU A 51 16.39 50.38 24.08
CA LEU A 51 16.47 49.44 25.18
C LEU A 51 16.36 48.01 24.66
N GLY A 52 16.98 47.07 25.38
CA GLY A 52 16.71 45.65 25.19
C GLY A 52 15.32 45.29 25.77
N GLY A 53 14.56 44.50 25.02
CA GLY A 53 13.23 44.04 25.40
C GLY A 53 12.62 43.18 24.30
N THR A 54 11.38 42.74 24.51
CA THR A 54 10.63 41.89 23.58
C THR A 54 9.18 42.37 23.50
N SER A 55 8.67 42.56 22.29
CA SER A 55 7.23 42.74 22.00
C SER A 55 6.87 41.83 20.84
N THR A 56 6.30 40.67 21.13
CA THR A 56 5.87 39.68 20.13
C THR A 56 4.37 39.46 20.17
N GLY A 57 3.86 38.84 19.11
CA GLY A 57 2.53 38.24 19.05
C GLY A 57 2.52 37.10 18.03
N THR A 58 1.48 36.29 18.08
CA THR A 58 1.24 35.19 17.14
C THR A 58 0.00 35.50 16.32
N VAL A 59 0.02 35.12 15.05
CA VAL A 59 -1.14 34.84 14.21
C VAL A 59 -1.03 33.38 13.76
N ASP A 60 -2.10 32.80 13.24
CA ASP A 60 -2.12 31.46 12.65
C ASP A 60 -2.83 31.52 11.29
N GLU A 61 -2.51 30.57 10.40
CA GLU A 61 -3.02 30.53 9.04
C GLU A 61 -4.42 29.87 8.97
N ASP A 62 -4.78 29.01 9.94
CA ASP A 62 -6.13 28.43 10.16
C ASP A 62 -7.29 29.43 9.99
N GLY A 63 -7.11 30.67 10.44
CA GLY A 63 -8.12 31.73 10.32
C GLY A 63 -8.39 32.23 8.90
N LEU A 64 -7.59 31.82 7.90
CA LEU A 64 -7.68 32.24 6.50
C LEU A 64 -8.79 31.48 5.73
N PRO A 65 -9.18 31.95 4.52
CA PRO A 65 -10.25 31.33 3.75
C PRO A 65 -9.87 29.96 3.14
N GLY A 66 -9.91 28.91 3.96
CA GLY A 66 -9.62 27.52 3.55
C GLY A 66 -9.04 26.65 4.66
N GLY A 67 -8.56 27.27 5.76
CA GLY A 67 -7.74 26.59 6.77
C GLY A 67 -8.46 25.64 7.72
N ILE A 68 -7.67 24.81 8.41
CA ILE A 68 -8.14 23.56 9.01
C ILE A 68 -7.79 23.44 10.52
N PRO A 69 -8.56 24.12 11.40
CA PRO A 69 -8.32 24.22 12.83
C PRO A 69 -7.75 23.00 13.57
N GLY A 70 -6.44 23.04 13.87
CA GLY A 70 -5.79 22.16 14.85
C GLY A 70 -4.38 21.64 14.50
N GLY A 71 -4.31 20.40 14.02
CA GLY A 71 -3.04 19.68 13.80
C GLY A 71 -2.21 19.33 15.05
N VAL A 72 -0.88 19.38 14.93
CA VAL A 72 0.08 19.05 16.01
C VAL A 72 1.14 20.15 16.12
N GLY A 73 0.90 21.12 16.99
CA GLY A 73 1.77 22.26 17.21
C GLY A 73 0.91 23.41 17.72
N ASP A 74 -0.11 23.73 16.92
CA ASP A 74 -1.37 24.40 17.26
C ASP A 74 -1.23 25.59 18.21
N ALA A 75 -1.05 26.77 17.63
CA ALA A 75 -1.26 28.05 18.28
C ALA A 75 -2.76 28.20 18.62
N PRO A 76 -3.16 28.22 19.92
CA PRO A 76 -4.58 28.14 20.28
C PRO A 76 -5.42 29.35 19.81
N GLY A 77 -6.01 29.24 18.61
CA GLY A 77 -6.34 30.40 17.76
C GLY A 77 -7.40 30.16 16.68
N GLU A 78 -7.10 30.54 15.43
CA GLU A 78 -7.89 31.14 14.32
C GLU A 78 -7.60 32.68 14.18
N ALA A 79 -6.37 33.11 14.48
CA ALA A 79 -6.04 34.45 14.97
C ALA A 79 -5.30 35.38 13.98
N LEU A 80 -5.93 35.75 12.86
CA LEU A 80 -5.40 36.67 11.83
C LEU A 80 -4.91 38.08 12.26
N THR A 81 -4.81 38.43 13.55
CA THR A 81 -4.38 39.77 14.00
C THR A 81 -3.63 39.76 15.31
N ALA A 82 -2.33 40.10 15.26
CA ALA A 82 -1.47 40.29 16.42
C ALA A 82 -1.33 41.78 16.79
N MET A 83 -1.18 42.09 18.09
CA MET A 83 -0.99 43.45 18.60
C MET A 83 0.06 43.51 19.71
N GLY A 84 0.80 44.62 19.76
CA GLY A 84 1.78 44.89 20.82
C GLY A 84 2.18 46.36 20.92
N SER A 85 3.31 46.66 21.55
CA SER A 85 3.83 48.03 21.63
C SER A 85 5.36 48.08 21.76
N VAL A 86 5.99 48.99 21.03
CA VAL A 86 7.42 49.29 21.13
C VAL A 86 7.75 50.37 22.16
N ALA A 87 6.78 50.95 22.85
CA ALA A 87 7.01 52.11 23.73
C ALA A 87 7.95 51.80 24.92
N SER A 88 8.06 50.54 25.34
CA SER A 88 9.02 50.08 26.35
C SER A 88 10.42 49.76 25.82
N LEU A 89 10.62 49.78 24.49
CA LEU A 89 11.91 49.52 23.83
C LEU A 89 12.75 50.79 23.65
N PHE A 90 12.29 51.94 24.15
CA PHE A 90 12.97 53.23 24.03
C PHE A 90 12.91 54.02 25.34
N ASN A 91 13.97 54.78 25.62
CA ASN A 91 13.99 55.81 26.66
C ASN A 91 14.27 57.17 26.00
N PHE A 92 13.32 58.09 26.11
CA PHE A 92 13.34 59.41 25.45
C PHE A 92 14.03 60.53 26.26
N GLY A 93 14.92 60.16 27.19
CA GLY A 93 15.72 61.15 27.92
C GLY A 93 14.92 62.17 28.73
N ALA A 94 15.42 63.41 28.78
CA ALA A 94 14.78 64.54 29.44
C ALA A 94 13.78 65.27 28.54
N ASP A 95 14.04 65.35 27.23
CA ASP A 95 13.18 66.05 26.28
C ASP A 95 11.87 65.29 25.95
N GLY A 96 11.83 63.99 26.23
CA GLY A 96 10.60 63.20 26.22
C GLY A 96 10.16 62.74 24.84
N GLN A 97 9.03 62.03 24.80
CA GLN A 97 8.58 61.34 23.60
C GLN A 97 8.15 62.33 22.50
N GLY A 98 8.79 62.22 21.32
CA GLY A 98 8.33 62.81 20.07
C GLY A 98 7.37 61.86 19.35
N SER A 99 7.90 60.87 18.63
CA SER A 99 7.10 59.91 17.84
C SER A 99 7.81 58.58 17.56
N PHE A 100 7.04 57.61 17.08
CA PHE A 100 7.54 56.33 16.54
C PHE A 100 7.34 56.26 15.02
N GLY A 101 8.22 55.53 14.33
CA GLY A 101 8.13 55.28 12.89
C GLY A 101 9.11 54.23 12.42
N PHE A 102 9.20 54.04 11.11
CA PHE A 102 10.22 53.16 10.51
C PHE A 102 11.47 53.93 10.11
N ILE A 103 12.57 53.20 9.92
CA ILE A 103 13.73 53.66 9.14
C ILE A 103 13.32 53.92 7.69
N SER A 104 14.20 54.48 6.85
CA SER A 104 13.81 54.84 5.48
C SER A 104 13.31 53.64 4.67
N SER A 105 12.28 53.82 3.84
CA SER A 105 11.57 52.74 3.13
C SER A 105 12.49 51.76 2.40
N ALA A 106 13.56 52.25 1.78
CA ALA A 106 14.55 51.41 1.07
C ALA A 106 15.40 50.54 2.02
N GLN A 107 15.60 50.94 3.28
CA GLN A 107 16.23 50.11 4.31
C GLN A 107 15.24 49.10 4.90
N VAL A 108 13.95 49.47 5.02
CA VAL A 108 12.88 48.55 5.45
C VAL A 108 12.74 47.41 4.44
N GLN A 109 12.61 47.75 3.15
CA GLN A 109 12.54 46.80 2.04
C GLN A 109 13.75 45.85 2.06
N ALA A 110 14.97 46.39 2.02
CA ALA A 110 16.20 45.57 2.03
C ALA A 110 16.41 44.72 3.30
N ALA A 111 15.74 45.01 4.41
CA ALA A 111 15.80 44.22 5.64
C ALA A 111 14.67 43.17 5.77
N LEU A 112 13.59 43.31 4.99
CA LEU A 112 12.55 42.29 4.83
C LEU A 112 12.90 41.32 3.69
N GLU A 113 13.45 41.81 2.57
CA GLU A 113 13.99 40.99 1.47
C GLU A 113 15.00 39.94 1.97
N VAL A 114 15.87 40.30 2.92
CA VAL A 114 16.88 39.40 3.51
C VAL A 114 16.27 38.28 4.39
N GLN A 115 14.98 38.36 4.72
CA GLN A 115 14.27 37.29 5.43
C GLN A 115 13.76 36.19 4.47
N ASN A 116 13.77 36.43 3.15
CA ASN A 116 13.43 35.45 2.10
C ASN A 116 12.04 34.82 2.26
N LEU A 117 11.07 35.62 2.72
CA LEU A 117 9.67 35.21 2.86
C LEU A 117 9.04 35.02 1.47
N LEU A 118 8.31 33.92 1.32
CA LEU A 118 7.62 33.52 0.10
C LEU A 118 6.10 33.38 0.35
N SER A 119 5.33 33.24 -0.72
CA SER A 119 3.91 32.87 -0.70
C SER A 119 3.52 32.28 -2.05
N GLY A 120 3.01 31.05 -2.10
CA GLY A 120 2.78 30.28 -3.32
C GLY A 120 4.04 30.07 -4.17
N GLY A 121 5.22 29.98 -3.55
CA GLY A 121 6.53 29.88 -4.20
C GLY A 121 7.07 31.19 -4.79
N ILE A 122 6.55 32.36 -4.37
CA ILE A 122 6.88 33.69 -4.94
C ILE A 122 7.38 34.65 -3.85
N ASP A 123 8.52 35.31 -4.11
CA ASP A 123 9.09 36.37 -3.27
C ASP A 123 8.06 37.45 -2.92
N LEU A 124 7.94 37.79 -1.63
CA LEU A 124 7.10 38.90 -1.18
C LEU A 124 7.68 40.27 -1.60
N ALA A 125 6.82 41.15 -2.10
CA ALA A 125 7.14 42.54 -2.43
C ALA A 125 6.51 43.51 -1.40
N TYR A 126 7.33 44.42 -0.87
CA TYR A 126 6.97 45.29 0.26
C TYR A 126 6.77 46.76 -0.16
N ASP A 127 5.59 47.32 0.09
CA ASP A 127 5.37 48.78 0.12
C ASP A 127 5.49 49.32 1.55
N VAL A 128 5.96 50.56 1.69
CA VAL A 128 6.18 51.22 2.99
C VAL A 128 5.62 52.64 2.92
N THR A 129 4.31 52.76 3.13
CA THR A 129 3.57 54.02 3.05
C THR A 129 3.32 54.57 4.46
N GLY A 130 4.14 55.55 4.85
CA GLY A 130 4.06 56.16 6.18
C GLY A 130 4.50 55.19 7.27
N ASN A 131 3.62 54.92 8.24
CA ASN A 131 3.83 53.94 9.30
C ASN A 131 3.11 52.60 9.04
N THR A 132 2.79 52.27 7.78
CA THR A 132 2.31 50.94 7.39
C THR A 132 3.28 50.30 6.40
N ILE A 133 3.64 49.04 6.68
CA ILE A 133 4.28 48.11 5.75
C ILE A 133 3.17 47.21 5.21
N THR A 134 3.12 47.01 3.90
CA THR A 134 2.22 46.04 3.24
C THR A 134 3.06 45.09 2.38
N ALA A 135 2.92 43.79 2.61
CA ALA A 135 3.56 42.73 1.84
C ALA A 135 2.57 42.13 0.84
N THR A 136 3.03 41.90 -0.39
CA THR A 136 2.23 41.33 -1.48
C THR A 136 2.95 40.18 -2.16
N GLN A 137 2.21 39.17 -2.66
CA GLN A 137 2.76 38.04 -3.40
C GLN A 137 3.35 38.50 -4.74
N GLY A 138 4.65 38.79 -4.77
CA GLY A 138 5.29 39.50 -5.87
C GLY A 138 4.73 40.92 -6.11
N VAL A 139 5.35 41.65 -7.04
CA VAL A 139 5.03 43.06 -7.29
C VAL A 139 3.63 43.23 -7.89
N GLY A 140 2.66 43.57 -7.02
CA GLY A 140 1.27 43.83 -7.40
C GLY A 140 0.36 42.59 -7.40
N GLY A 141 0.73 41.53 -6.67
CA GLY A 141 -0.16 40.42 -6.35
C GLY A 141 -1.17 40.74 -5.24
N ALA A 142 -1.69 39.70 -4.58
CA ALA A 142 -2.55 39.84 -3.40
C ALA A 142 -1.75 40.35 -2.17
N GLU A 143 -2.43 40.99 -1.23
CA GLU A 143 -1.86 41.33 0.09
C GLU A 143 -1.79 40.08 0.96
N ILE A 144 -0.59 39.76 1.46
CA ILE A 144 -0.31 38.61 2.33
C ILE A 144 -0.36 39.04 3.79
N PHE A 145 0.31 40.15 4.13
CA PHE A 145 0.18 40.78 5.45
C PHE A 145 0.37 42.29 5.41
N SER A 146 -0.08 42.97 6.47
CA SER A 146 0.32 44.35 6.75
C SER A 146 0.64 44.59 8.23
N PHE A 147 1.69 45.37 8.47
CA PHE A 147 2.17 45.76 9.81
C PHE A 147 2.11 47.29 9.94
N THR A 148 1.30 47.78 10.88
CA THR A 148 1.07 49.22 11.12
C THR A 148 1.54 49.63 12.51
N LEU A 149 2.22 50.78 12.60
CA LEU A 149 2.80 51.34 13.84
C LEU A 149 2.20 52.72 14.17
N ASP A 150 1.46 52.81 15.27
CA ASP A 150 0.90 54.09 15.74
C ASP A 150 2.02 55.04 16.21
N ALA A 151 2.10 56.22 15.60
CA ALA A 151 3.19 57.17 15.80
C ALA A 151 3.18 57.86 17.17
N ASP A 152 2.01 57.97 17.82
CA ASP A 152 1.81 58.71 19.08
C ASP A 152 1.91 57.80 20.32
N THR A 153 1.70 56.49 20.16
CA THR A 153 1.68 55.51 21.26
C THR A 153 2.69 54.39 21.12
N GLY A 154 3.27 54.18 19.93
CA GLY A 154 4.14 53.05 19.64
C GLY A 154 3.42 51.70 19.67
N SER A 155 2.08 51.69 19.71
CA SER A 155 1.29 50.46 19.56
C SER A 155 1.40 49.98 18.12
N TRP A 156 1.52 48.67 17.91
CA TRP A 156 1.53 48.09 16.58
C TRP A 156 0.43 47.06 16.39
N THR A 157 0.07 46.82 15.13
CA THR A 157 -0.90 45.80 14.72
C THR A 157 -0.40 45.14 13.44
N PHE A 158 -0.33 43.82 13.46
CA PHE A 158 -0.09 42.98 12.28
C PHE A 158 -1.42 42.33 11.89
N THR A 159 -1.72 42.28 10.60
CA THR A 159 -2.89 41.60 10.04
C THR A 159 -2.41 40.60 8.99
N LEU A 160 -2.80 39.34 9.13
CA LEU A 160 -2.64 38.31 8.11
C LEU A 160 -3.84 38.38 7.14
N SER A 161 -3.58 38.28 5.84
CA SER A 161 -4.55 38.50 4.76
C SER A 161 -4.51 37.41 3.68
N GLY A 162 -3.46 36.61 3.67
CA GLY A 162 -3.22 35.48 2.79
C GLY A 162 -1.95 34.75 3.26
N PRO A 163 -1.67 33.56 2.71
CA PRO A 163 -0.73 32.62 3.30
C PRO A 163 0.74 32.91 2.99
N LEU A 164 1.65 32.40 3.82
CA LEU A 164 3.10 32.35 3.56
C LEU A 164 3.54 30.92 3.24
N ASP A 165 4.70 30.74 2.61
CA ASP A 165 5.34 29.42 2.51
C ASP A 165 6.19 29.19 3.78
N HIS A 166 5.98 28.06 4.45
CA HIS A 166 6.69 27.59 5.62
C HIS A 166 7.81 26.60 5.20
N ALA A 167 8.03 25.50 5.93
CA ALA A 167 9.24 24.67 5.79
C ALA A 167 8.91 23.16 5.83
N PRO A 168 8.83 22.49 4.66
CA PRO A 168 8.24 21.15 4.53
C PRO A 168 8.73 20.09 5.53
N GLY A 169 7.77 19.59 6.30
CA GLY A 169 7.80 18.43 7.18
C GLY A 169 8.11 18.77 8.63
N GLY A 170 7.08 19.08 9.42
CA GLY A 170 7.25 19.26 10.87
C GLY A 170 6.03 19.22 11.78
N ASP A 171 4.84 18.87 11.27
CA ASP A 171 3.54 19.24 11.86
C ASP A 171 3.36 20.79 11.81
N GLU A 172 2.63 21.49 12.70
CA GLU A 172 2.44 22.96 12.56
C GLU A 172 3.76 23.74 12.81
N ASN A 173 4.31 24.44 11.81
CA ASN A 173 5.66 25.03 11.86
C ASN A 173 5.72 26.58 11.98
N ASP A 174 5.72 27.13 13.20
CA ASP A 174 6.12 28.51 13.58
C ASP A 174 7.10 29.24 12.59
N LEU A 175 6.59 30.06 11.66
CA LEU A 175 7.37 31.00 10.84
C LEU A 175 7.46 32.37 11.54
N THR A 176 8.66 32.93 11.76
CA THR A 176 8.80 34.17 12.57
C THR A 176 9.41 35.35 11.80
N ILE A 177 8.59 36.37 11.50
CA ILE A 177 8.99 37.62 10.84
C ILE A 177 9.54 38.63 11.85
N GLN A 178 10.72 39.20 11.57
CA GLN A 178 11.40 40.17 12.42
C GLN A 178 11.19 41.62 11.95
N PHE A 179 10.56 42.43 12.81
CA PHE A 179 10.30 43.86 12.60
C PHE A 179 11.20 44.78 13.44
N GLY A 180 11.90 44.25 14.44
CA GLY A 180 12.62 45.04 15.46
C GLY A 180 13.59 46.08 14.88
N SER A 181 14.50 45.67 13.99
CA SER A 181 15.50 46.53 13.36
C SER A 181 14.94 47.59 12.40
N LEU A 182 13.66 47.47 12.01
CA LEU A 182 12.97 48.37 11.08
C LEU A 182 12.44 49.62 11.80
N ILE A 183 12.30 49.56 13.13
CA ILE A 183 11.57 50.55 13.94
C ILE A 183 12.54 51.53 14.59
N GLN A 184 12.23 52.82 14.50
CA GLN A 184 12.91 53.89 15.21
C GLN A 184 11.95 54.75 16.04
N ALA A 185 12.51 55.44 17.02
CA ALA A 185 11.82 56.44 17.82
C ALA A 185 12.59 57.78 17.77
N THR A 186 11.83 58.87 17.84
CA THR A 186 12.30 60.25 17.81
C THR A 186 11.84 60.96 19.09
N ASP A 187 12.71 61.73 19.73
CA ASP A 187 12.36 62.52 20.93
C ASP A 187 11.74 63.90 20.60
N GLY A 188 11.57 64.74 21.62
CA GLY A 188 10.99 66.08 21.53
C GLY A 188 11.87 67.13 20.83
N ASP A 189 13.19 66.90 20.71
CA ASP A 189 14.15 67.75 19.98
C ASP A 189 14.20 67.37 18.49
N GLY A 190 14.28 66.06 18.22
CA GLY A 190 14.38 65.50 16.88
C GLY A 190 15.51 64.48 16.69
N ASP A 191 16.22 64.11 17.75
CA ASP A 191 17.21 63.02 17.69
C ASP A 191 16.53 61.65 17.67
N VAL A 192 17.24 60.64 17.13
CA VAL A 192 16.66 59.36 16.72
C VAL A 192 17.43 58.14 17.23
N ALA A 193 16.69 57.10 17.61
CA ALA A 193 17.22 55.78 17.94
C ALA A 193 16.51 54.68 17.15
N VAL A 194 17.27 53.73 16.60
CA VAL A 194 16.74 52.48 16.02
C VAL A 194 16.69 51.42 17.12
N SER A 195 15.60 50.64 17.19
CA SER A 195 15.42 49.61 18.21
C SER A 195 16.56 48.58 18.20
N THR A 196 16.90 48.09 19.40
CA THR A 196 17.76 46.91 19.61
C THR A 196 17.03 45.77 20.34
N GLY A 197 15.73 45.94 20.60
CA GLY A 197 14.85 44.91 21.14
C GLY A 197 14.19 44.07 20.05
N VAL A 198 13.69 42.90 20.44
CA VAL A 198 12.94 42.00 19.56
C VAL A 198 11.53 42.53 19.37
N VAL A 199 11.17 42.84 18.12
CA VAL A 199 9.77 42.97 17.69
C VAL A 199 9.61 41.97 16.57
N ALA A 200 8.71 41.00 16.76
CA ALA A 200 8.49 39.93 15.80
C ALA A 200 7.05 39.47 15.85
N VAL A 201 6.56 38.95 14.73
CA VAL A 201 5.29 38.22 14.67
C VAL A 201 5.62 36.81 14.25
N THR A 202 5.08 35.86 15.00
CA THR A 202 5.08 34.45 14.63
C THR A 202 3.77 34.18 13.89
N ILE A 203 3.89 33.47 12.77
CA ILE A 203 2.81 32.95 11.95
C ILE A 203 2.89 31.45 12.22
N ASP A 204 1.89 30.90 12.89
CA ASP A 204 1.72 29.46 12.95
C ASP A 204 1.08 28.98 11.64
N ASP A 205 1.36 27.73 11.31
CA ASP A 205 1.10 27.07 10.02
C ASP A 205 -0.38 26.65 9.87
N ASP A 206 -0.68 25.82 8.86
CA ASP A 206 -2.00 25.16 8.67
C ASP A 206 -1.85 23.83 7.92
N THR A 207 -1.69 22.71 8.65
CA THR A 207 -1.38 21.41 8.00
C THR A 207 -2.57 20.72 7.33
N PRO A 208 -2.34 20.00 6.20
CA PRO A 208 -3.37 19.26 5.50
C PRO A 208 -3.90 18.07 6.30
N VAL A 209 -5.17 17.70 6.08
CA VAL A 209 -5.82 16.58 6.78
C VAL A 209 -6.14 15.41 5.86
N ALA A 210 -6.08 14.20 6.44
CA ALA A 210 -6.24 12.96 5.69
C ALA A 210 -7.62 12.80 5.04
N VAL A 211 -7.65 12.57 3.72
CA VAL A 211 -8.86 12.20 2.97
C VAL A 211 -9.37 10.80 3.37
N VAL A 212 -10.66 10.53 3.14
CA VAL A 212 -11.30 9.21 3.33
C VAL A 212 -11.81 8.63 1.99
N PRO A 213 -10.94 7.95 1.21
CA PRO A 213 -11.31 7.46 -0.13
C PRO A 213 -12.38 6.37 -0.13
N ALA A 214 -13.21 6.37 -1.18
CA ALA A 214 -14.10 5.26 -1.47
C ALA A 214 -13.31 3.99 -1.80
N ALA A 215 -13.83 2.82 -1.43
CA ALA A 215 -13.27 1.54 -1.86
C ALA A 215 -13.72 1.22 -3.30
N ALA A 216 -12.79 0.78 -4.15
CA ALA A 216 -13.06 0.30 -5.49
C ALA A 216 -13.45 -1.18 -5.48
N SER A 217 -14.51 -1.52 -6.22
CA SER A 217 -14.88 -2.90 -6.57
C SER A 217 -15.22 -2.95 -8.06
N MET A 218 -14.65 -3.91 -8.80
CA MET A 218 -14.80 -4.02 -10.26
C MET A 218 -14.42 -5.41 -10.78
N ALA A 219 -14.77 -5.70 -12.04
CA ALA A 219 -14.32 -6.88 -12.77
C ALA A 219 -12.78 -6.94 -12.94
N ASN A 220 -12.18 -8.10 -12.68
CA ASN A 220 -10.76 -8.38 -12.85
C ASN A 220 -10.39 -8.72 -14.30
N ILE A 221 -10.57 -7.78 -15.22
CA ILE A 221 -10.36 -8.04 -16.65
C ILE A 221 -9.72 -6.89 -17.42
N MET A 222 -8.95 -7.23 -18.45
CA MET A 222 -8.35 -6.28 -19.39
C MET A 222 -9.40 -5.30 -19.94
N GLY A 223 -9.14 -4.01 -19.79
CA GLY A 223 -10.02 -2.93 -20.22
C GLY A 223 -11.06 -2.49 -19.19
N ALA A 224 -11.18 -3.15 -18.03
CA ALA A 224 -12.07 -2.68 -16.97
C ALA A 224 -11.61 -1.31 -16.43
N LEU A 225 -12.57 -0.41 -16.24
CA LEU A 225 -12.33 0.96 -15.77
C LEU A 225 -13.43 1.37 -14.79
N GLY A 226 -13.02 1.96 -13.67
CA GLY A 226 -13.92 2.46 -12.64
C GLY A 226 -13.45 3.79 -12.07
N MET A 227 -14.39 4.62 -11.64
CA MET A 227 -14.17 5.96 -11.12
C MET A 227 -14.79 6.05 -9.73
N PHE A 228 -14.00 6.47 -8.74
CA PHE A 228 -14.35 6.39 -7.32
C PHE A 228 -13.93 7.68 -6.60
N SER A 229 -14.65 8.10 -5.56
CA SER A 229 -14.36 9.35 -4.84
C SER A 229 -13.07 9.28 -4.01
N LEU A 230 -12.31 10.38 -4.00
CA LEU A 230 -11.11 10.56 -3.17
C LEU A 230 -11.43 10.93 -1.71
N ASP A 231 -12.54 11.64 -1.44
CA ASP A 231 -13.06 11.79 -0.08
C ASP A 231 -14.58 11.59 -0.01
N THR A 232 -14.98 10.58 0.76
CA THR A 232 -16.37 10.19 1.02
C THR A 232 -17.06 11.01 2.11
N VAL A 233 -16.34 11.90 2.82
CA VAL A 233 -16.90 12.80 3.84
C VAL A 233 -17.78 13.88 3.21
N ASN A 234 -17.37 14.42 2.07
CA ASN A 234 -17.90 15.63 1.44
C ASN A 234 -17.95 15.56 -0.11
N GLY A 235 -17.17 14.70 -0.77
CA GLY A 235 -16.98 14.64 -2.23
C GLY A 235 -15.91 15.58 -2.79
N ASN A 236 -15.13 16.26 -1.94
CA ASN A 236 -14.23 17.37 -2.26
C ASN A 236 -12.88 17.19 -1.55
N VAL A 237 -11.78 17.47 -2.25
CA VAL A 237 -10.42 17.41 -1.68
C VAL A 237 -9.88 18.81 -1.36
N ASP A 238 -10.43 19.88 -1.96
CA ASP A 238 -9.92 21.25 -1.77
C ASP A 238 -9.99 21.76 -0.31
N ASP A 239 -10.83 21.18 0.56
CA ASP A 239 -10.92 21.48 2.01
C ASP A 239 -10.12 20.49 2.90
N ASN A 240 -9.24 19.68 2.29
CA ASN A 240 -8.22 18.88 2.97
C ASN A 240 -6.81 19.49 2.90
N LEU A 241 -6.63 20.62 2.19
CA LEU A 241 -5.31 21.11 1.73
C LEU A 241 -4.67 22.23 2.55
N GLY A 242 -5.35 22.81 3.55
CA GLY A 242 -4.91 24.03 4.24
C GLY A 242 -5.23 25.32 3.46
N ALA A 243 -4.95 26.46 4.08
CA ALA A 243 -5.19 27.80 3.53
C ALA A 243 -4.14 28.25 2.51
N ASP A 244 -2.96 27.62 2.48
CA ASP A 244 -1.87 27.93 1.54
C ASP A 244 -2.28 27.61 0.08
N GLY A 245 -2.91 26.44 -0.09
CA GLY A 245 -3.59 25.94 -1.25
C GLY A 245 -2.70 25.50 -2.42
N ARG A 246 -3.30 24.69 -3.31
CA ARG A 246 -2.73 24.15 -4.56
C ARG A 246 -1.86 22.89 -4.43
N GLY A 247 -2.06 22.13 -3.35
CA GLY A 247 -1.58 20.74 -3.22
C GLY A 247 -2.41 19.69 -3.97
N GLY A 248 -2.74 18.59 -3.29
CA GLY A 248 -3.63 17.52 -3.76
C GLY A 248 -3.25 16.13 -3.24
N VAL A 249 -4.05 15.12 -3.60
CA VAL A 249 -3.71 13.71 -3.29
C VAL A 249 -2.57 13.22 -4.19
N VAL A 250 -1.58 12.53 -3.60
CA VAL A 250 -0.40 11.97 -4.28
C VAL A 250 -0.07 10.55 -3.80
N PHE A 251 0.56 9.77 -4.69
CA PHE A 251 1.27 8.55 -4.34
C PHE A 251 2.75 8.86 -4.03
N THR A 252 3.36 8.08 -3.13
CA THR A 252 4.75 8.29 -2.69
C THR A 252 5.61 7.02 -2.82
N SER A 253 6.89 7.11 -2.48
CA SER A 253 7.77 5.92 -2.39
C SER A 253 7.30 4.92 -1.33
N ALA A 254 6.52 5.35 -0.33
CA ALA A 254 5.85 4.45 0.61
C ALA A 254 4.74 3.64 -0.08
N THR A 255 3.98 4.23 -1.01
CA THR A 255 2.97 3.54 -1.82
C THR A 255 3.58 2.37 -2.60
N ILE A 256 4.70 2.60 -3.32
CA ILE A 256 5.45 1.54 -4.02
C ILE A 256 5.87 0.44 -3.03
N THR A 257 6.39 0.82 -1.86
CA THR A 257 6.90 -0.12 -0.85
C THR A 257 5.79 -1.00 -0.27
N ALA A 258 4.61 -0.43 0.00
CA ALA A 258 3.44 -1.15 0.48
C ALA A 258 2.85 -2.11 -0.57
N LEU A 259 2.83 -1.72 -1.85
CA LEU A 259 2.37 -2.57 -2.95
C LEU A 259 3.34 -3.70 -3.28
N ALA A 260 4.66 -3.44 -3.25
CA ALA A 260 5.67 -4.48 -3.36
C ALA A 260 5.56 -5.52 -2.22
N GLY A 261 5.20 -5.08 -1.00
CA GLY A 261 4.94 -5.96 0.14
C GLY A 261 3.70 -6.85 -0.01
N GLN A 262 2.79 -6.55 -0.93
CA GLN A 262 1.57 -7.34 -1.18
C GLN A 262 1.76 -8.45 -2.24
N SER A 263 2.93 -8.50 -2.90
CA SER A 263 3.35 -9.63 -3.79
C SER A 263 2.37 -10.02 -4.90
N LEU A 264 1.61 -9.06 -5.45
CA LEU A 264 0.66 -9.29 -6.54
C LEU A 264 1.34 -9.81 -7.83
N THR A 265 0.63 -10.66 -8.58
CA THR A 265 1.07 -11.24 -9.86
C THR A 265 0.03 -11.01 -10.96
N SER A 266 0.42 -11.18 -12.23
CA SER A 266 -0.50 -11.19 -13.38
C SER A 266 -0.02 -12.17 -14.45
N GLY A 267 -0.84 -13.17 -14.80
CA GLY A 267 -0.39 -14.33 -15.57
C GLY A 267 0.74 -15.07 -14.85
N LEU A 268 0.64 -15.16 -13.52
CA LEU A 268 1.61 -15.71 -12.57
C LEU A 268 3.00 -15.01 -12.55
N ALA A 269 3.22 -13.97 -13.36
CA ALA A 269 4.42 -13.14 -13.33
C ALA A 269 4.32 -12.05 -12.23
N PRO A 270 5.39 -11.81 -11.43
CA PRO A 270 5.40 -10.76 -10.41
C PRO A 270 5.18 -9.34 -10.97
N ILE A 271 4.51 -8.49 -10.20
CA ILE A 271 4.25 -7.09 -10.56
C ILE A 271 5.31 -6.14 -9.97
N THR A 272 5.71 -5.13 -10.75
CA THR A 272 6.53 -3.98 -10.35
C THR A 272 5.75 -2.67 -10.53
N TYR A 273 6.12 -1.65 -9.76
CA TYR A 273 5.37 -0.40 -9.67
C TYR A 273 6.25 0.82 -10.01
N SER A 274 5.63 1.81 -10.65
CA SER A 274 6.25 3.10 -10.98
C SER A 274 5.26 4.24 -10.80
N LEU A 275 5.76 5.45 -10.57
CA LEU A 275 4.96 6.67 -10.43
C LEU A 275 5.30 7.68 -11.53
N SER A 276 4.33 8.52 -11.89
CA SER A 276 4.56 9.75 -12.64
C SER A 276 5.38 10.77 -11.82
N GLY A 277 5.99 11.73 -12.51
CA GLY A 277 6.85 12.75 -11.89
C GLY A 277 6.12 13.76 -10.98
N ASP A 278 4.79 13.75 -10.99
CA ASP A 278 3.88 14.53 -10.14
C ASP A 278 3.21 13.69 -9.05
N GLY A 279 3.55 12.39 -8.93
CA GLY A 279 2.95 11.46 -7.97
C GLY A 279 1.49 11.08 -8.22
N ARG A 280 0.81 11.65 -9.23
CA ARG A 280 -0.64 11.46 -9.45
C ARG A 280 -1.02 10.17 -10.18
N THR A 281 -0.10 9.55 -10.92
CA THR A 281 -0.34 8.27 -11.63
C THR A 281 0.56 7.16 -11.08
N LEU A 282 -0.06 6.07 -10.63
CA LEU A 282 0.58 4.79 -10.36
C LEU A 282 0.40 3.88 -11.57
N ILE A 283 1.50 3.25 -12.02
CA ILE A 283 1.50 2.24 -13.08
C ILE A 283 2.13 0.96 -12.53
N ALA A 284 1.38 -0.13 -12.61
CA ALA A 284 1.81 -1.48 -12.29
C ALA A 284 2.09 -2.27 -13.59
N SER A 285 3.24 -2.92 -13.70
CA SER A 285 3.67 -3.70 -14.87
C SER A 285 4.23 -5.07 -14.47
N LYS A 286 4.12 -6.07 -15.34
CA LYS A 286 4.78 -7.37 -15.16
C LYS A 286 6.30 -7.19 -15.15
N SER A 287 7.00 -7.85 -14.21
CA SER A 287 8.44 -7.75 -14.04
C SER A 287 9.27 -8.43 -15.15
N THR A 288 8.62 -9.25 -15.97
CA THR A 288 9.23 -10.12 -16.99
C THR A 288 9.41 -9.43 -18.34
N ASP A 289 8.43 -8.65 -18.77
CA ASP A 289 8.38 -7.99 -20.10
C ASP A 289 8.07 -6.48 -20.04
N GLY A 290 7.56 -5.97 -18.91
CA GLY A 290 7.13 -4.58 -18.73
C GLY A 290 5.67 -4.29 -19.11
N THR A 291 4.87 -5.30 -19.50
CA THR A 291 3.46 -5.15 -19.87
C THR A 291 2.64 -4.56 -18.72
N GLU A 292 1.86 -3.52 -18.99
CA GLU A 292 1.01 -2.85 -17.98
C GLU A 292 -0.11 -3.79 -17.50
N VAL A 293 -0.22 -3.96 -16.18
CA VAL A 293 -1.25 -4.76 -15.52
C VAL A 293 -2.38 -3.88 -15.01
N PHE A 294 -2.06 -2.80 -14.30
CA PHE A 294 -3.07 -1.82 -13.91
C PHE A 294 -2.48 -0.43 -13.76
N ARG A 295 -3.38 0.55 -13.80
CA ARG A 295 -3.09 1.98 -13.67
C ARG A 295 -4.08 2.59 -12.70
N ILE A 296 -3.59 3.44 -11.81
CA ILE A 296 -4.44 4.27 -10.95
C ILE A 296 -4.03 5.72 -11.15
N THR A 297 -4.99 6.58 -11.48
CA THR A 297 -4.78 8.02 -11.66
C THR A 297 -5.61 8.78 -10.63
N LEU A 298 -4.96 9.69 -9.90
CA LEU A 298 -5.59 10.63 -8.97
C LEU A 298 -5.98 11.88 -9.75
N GLU A 299 -7.27 12.21 -9.78
CA GLU A 299 -7.84 13.37 -10.47
C GLU A 299 -8.50 14.34 -9.45
N PRO A 300 -7.74 14.93 -8.50
CA PRO A 300 -8.24 15.94 -7.56
C PRO A 300 -8.33 17.32 -8.24
N SER A 301 -9.18 17.40 -9.27
CA SER A 301 -9.57 18.65 -9.94
C SER A 301 -10.73 18.39 -10.90
N GLY A 302 -11.97 18.49 -10.42
CA GLY A 302 -13.14 18.15 -11.23
C GLY A 302 -14.42 18.88 -10.84
N ALA A 303 -15.55 18.18 -11.01
CA ALA A 303 -16.82 18.51 -10.35
C ALA A 303 -17.12 17.55 -9.18
N GLU A 304 -16.29 16.52 -9.04
CA GLU A 304 -16.28 15.44 -8.06
C GLU A 304 -14.79 15.06 -7.96
N ASP A 305 -14.17 15.06 -6.78
CA ASP A 305 -12.74 14.67 -6.68
C ASP A 305 -12.61 13.15 -6.59
N GLN A 306 -11.87 12.59 -7.55
CA GLN A 306 -11.97 11.17 -7.88
C GLN A 306 -10.61 10.54 -8.23
N TYR A 307 -10.55 9.22 -8.11
CA TYR A 307 -9.50 8.39 -8.67
C TYR A 307 -10.07 7.40 -9.69
N VAL A 308 -9.30 7.17 -10.75
CA VAL A 308 -9.63 6.23 -11.82
C VAL A 308 -8.76 4.99 -11.63
N VAL A 309 -9.38 3.82 -11.55
CA VAL A 309 -8.69 2.53 -11.65
C VAL A 309 -8.94 1.96 -13.04
N GLN A 310 -7.87 1.58 -13.73
CA GLN A 310 -7.91 0.87 -15.01
C GLN A 310 -7.14 -0.44 -14.89
N ILE A 311 -7.79 -1.54 -15.23
CA ILE A 311 -7.16 -2.87 -15.35
C ILE A 311 -6.74 -3.06 -16.81
N SER A 312 -5.44 -3.23 -17.04
CA SER A 312 -4.83 -3.42 -18.36
C SER A 312 -4.50 -4.90 -18.61
N GLN A 313 -4.30 -5.70 -17.56
CA GLN A 313 -4.31 -7.17 -17.53
C GLN A 313 -4.93 -7.65 -16.21
N PRO A 314 -5.59 -8.83 -16.16
CA PRO A 314 -6.05 -9.43 -14.91
C PRO A 314 -4.93 -9.58 -13.88
N ILE A 315 -5.27 -9.41 -12.59
CA ILE A 315 -4.39 -9.64 -11.45
C ILE A 315 -4.71 -11.03 -10.89
N ASP A 316 -3.73 -11.92 -10.71
CA ASP A 316 -4.04 -13.28 -10.26
C ASP A 316 -4.40 -13.31 -8.76
N SER A 317 -5.40 -14.10 -8.39
CA SER A 317 -5.48 -14.63 -7.02
C SER A 317 -4.74 -15.95 -6.95
N ILE A 318 -3.77 -16.06 -6.03
CA ILE A 318 -2.89 -17.22 -5.92
C ILE A 318 -3.10 -17.98 -4.60
N THR A 319 -3.23 -19.30 -4.71
CA THR A 319 -3.09 -20.21 -3.57
C THR A 319 -1.75 -20.93 -3.64
N ASN A 320 -1.02 -20.93 -2.54
CA ASN A 320 0.18 -21.75 -2.40
C ASN A 320 -0.21 -23.14 -1.90
N ILE A 321 0.11 -24.17 -2.68
CA ILE A 321 0.01 -25.57 -2.29
C ILE A 321 1.35 -25.99 -1.67
N ASP A 322 1.28 -26.60 -0.48
CA ASP A 322 2.38 -27.34 0.15
C ASP A 322 1.98 -28.82 0.10
N PHE A 323 2.60 -29.61 -0.78
CA PHE A 323 2.17 -31.00 -1.01
C PHE A 323 2.49 -31.92 0.19
N ASN A 324 3.28 -31.43 1.15
CA ASN A 324 3.65 -32.16 2.36
C ASN A 324 2.64 -31.96 3.50
N ASP A 325 2.04 -30.77 3.63
CA ASP A 325 1.04 -30.44 4.66
C ASP A 325 -0.41 -30.27 4.12
N ALA A 326 -0.64 -30.31 2.79
CA ALA A 326 -1.98 -30.18 2.17
C ALA A 326 -2.99 -31.31 2.48
N GLY A 327 -2.58 -32.37 3.18
CA GLY A 327 -3.45 -33.51 3.53
C GLY A 327 -3.54 -34.62 2.49
N LEU A 328 -2.73 -34.53 1.42
CA LEU A 328 -2.63 -35.54 0.35
C LEU A 328 -1.97 -36.85 0.84
N ASP A 329 -2.43 -37.98 0.32
CA ASP A 329 -1.84 -39.30 0.55
C ASP A 329 -0.59 -39.51 -0.33
N PHE A 330 0.58 -39.69 0.30
CA PHE A 330 1.83 -40.01 -0.41
C PHE A 330 1.86 -41.47 -0.90
N VAL A 331 2.13 -41.65 -2.19
CA VAL A 331 2.21 -42.96 -2.86
C VAL A 331 3.62 -43.26 -3.38
N GLY A 332 4.04 -44.53 -3.27
CA GLY A 332 5.32 -45.02 -3.80
C GLY A 332 6.46 -45.03 -2.79
N GLY A 333 7.62 -44.52 -3.20
CA GLY A 333 8.87 -44.54 -2.42
C GLY A 333 9.68 -45.84 -2.60
N ASN A 334 10.67 -45.80 -3.50
CA ASN A 334 11.33 -46.96 -4.15
C ASN A 334 10.37 -47.73 -5.08
N GLY A 335 9.60 -46.97 -5.86
CA GLY A 335 8.81 -47.44 -7.00
C GLY A 335 9.42 -46.98 -8.33
N SER A 336 8.78 -47.31 -9.45
CA SER A 336 9.05 -46.67 -10.75
C SER A 336 8.83 -45.15 -10.68
N TRP A 337 7.71 -44.73 -10.09
CA TRP A 337 7.36 -43.35 -9.75
C TRP A 337 7.01 -43.21 -8.26
N ALA A 338 6.71 -41.98 -7.82
CA ALA A 338 6.06 -41.66 -6.55
C ALA A 338 5.14 -40.45 -6.73
N GLY A 339 4.34 -40.08 -5.74
CA GLY A 339 3.45 -38.91 -5.85
C GLY A 339 2.69 -38.59 -4.57
N PHE A 340 1.83 -37.58 -4.66
CA PHE A 340 0.88 -37.16 -3.63
C PHE A 340 -0.50 -37.08 -4.28
N THR A 341 -1.52 -37.67 -3.65
CA THR A 341 -2.83 -37.89 -4.27
C THR A 341 -3.99 -37.60 -3.32
N GLN A 342 -5.19 -37.30 -3.82
CA GLN A 342 -6.42 -37.22 -3.02
C GLN A 342 -7.45 -38.31 -3.43
N PRO A 343 -7.30 -39.58 -2.99
CA PRO A 343 -8.00 -40.71 -3.60
C PRO A 343 -9.53 -40.69 -3.47
N GLY A 344 -10.22 -40.40 -4.58
CA GLY A 344 -11.68 -40.43 -4.67
C GLY A 344 -12.37 -39.09 -4.43
N ASP A 345 -11.60 -38.01 -4.41
CA ASP A 345 -12.07 -36.72 -4.94
C ASP A 345 -12.06 -36.75 -6.48
N ASN A 346 -12.57 -35.71 -7.13
CA ASN A 346 -12.53 -35.54 -8.59
C ASN A 346 -11.97 -34.13 -8.90
N ASP A 347 -11.21 -34.00 -9.98
CA ASP A 347 -10.49 -32.78 -10.36
C ASP A 347 -9.43 -32.35 -9.31
N SER A 348 -8.84 -33.33 -8.59
CA SER A 348 -7.89 -33.07 -7.50
C SER A 348 -6.51 -32.63 -8.01
N ARG A 349 -5.95 -31.57 -7.41
CA ARG A 349 -4.63 -31.01 -7.74
C ARG A 349 -3.50 -31.84 -7.10
N ASP A 350 -3.19 -32.97 -7.73
CA ASP A 350 -2.20 -33.95 -7.29
C ASP A 350 -0.76 -33.60 -7.73
N LEU A 351 0.21 -34.44 -7.36
CA LEU A 351 1.63 -34.30 -7.74
C LEU A 351 2.26 -35.64 -8.12
N LEU A 352 2.84 -35.72 -9.31
CA LEU A 352 3.58 -36.89 -9.81
C LEU A 352 5.09 -36.62 -9.77
N LEU A 353 5.87 -37.62 -9.34
CA LEU A 353 7.33 -37.57 -9.25
C LEU A 353 7.94 -38.68 -10.12
N THR A 354 8.75 -38.32 -11.11
CA THR A 354 9.30 -39.27 -12.10
C THR A 354 10.84 -39.20 -12.26
N PRO A 355 11.51 -40.30 -12.66
CA PRO A 355 12.97 -40.39 -12.62
C PRO A 355 13.64 -40.08 -13.96
N VAL A 356 14.39 -38.97 -14.03
CA VAL A 356 15.22 -38.63 -15.18
C VAL A 356 16.59 -39.27 -15.03
N GLY A 357 17.05 -40.00 -16.05
CA GLY A 357 18.35 -40.70 -16.07
C GLY A 357 18.44 -41.97 -15.19
N GLY A 358 17.58 -42.09 -14.18
CA GLY A 358 17.39 -43.30 -13.36
C GLY A 358 16.19 -44.16 -13.79
N GLY A 359 15.93 -45.23 -13.05
CA GLY A 359 14.76 -46.09 -13.27
C GLY A 359 13.70 -46.06 -12.17
N THR A 360 14.09 -45.68 -10.94
CA THR A 360 13.22 -45.67 -9.76
C THR A 360 13.26 -44.32 -9.04
N VAL A 361 12.12 -43.93 -8.47
CA VAL A 361 12.00 -42.79 -7.54
C VAL A 361 12.08 -43.32 -6.11
N ASN A 362 13.09 -42.86 -5.37
CA ASN A 362 13.53 -43.39 -4.08
C ASN A 362 13.34 -42.33 -3.00
N THR A 363 12.08 -42.07 -2.69
CA THR A 363 11.61 -41.04 -1.77
C THR A 363 10.84 -41.63 -0.58
N ASN A 364 10.56 -40.78 0.38
CA ASN A 364 9.37 -40.82 1.22
C ASN A 364 8.67 -39.46 1.06
N ALA A 365 7.50 -39.27 1.67
CA ALA A 365 6.78 -37.98 1.62
C ALA A 365 7.68 -36.76 1.85
N ASN A 366 8.63 -36.81 2.78
CA ASN A 366 9.46 -35.65 3.13
C ASN A 366 10.65 -35.41 2.20
N GLU A 367 11.30 -36.47 1.69
CA GLU A 367 12.55 -36.34 0.91
C GLU A 367 12.99 -37.65 0.22
N GLY A 368 13.84 -37.51 -0.80
CA GLY A 368 14.71 -38.58 -1.29
C GLY A 368 15.43 -38.22 -2.59
N GLY A 369 15.44 -39.14 -3.56
CA GLY A 369 16.05 -38.90 -4.86
C GLY A 369 15.87 -40.05 -5.85
N ILE A 370 16.86 -40.24 -6.73
CA ILE A 370 16.74 -41.08 -7.92
C ILE A 370 17.61 -42.33 -7.82
N ALA A 371 17.15 -43.40 -8.48
CA ALA A 371 17.82 -44.70 -8.54
C ALA A 371 18.21 -45.25 -7.15
N GLY A 372 19.11 -46.24 -7.11
CA GLY A 372 19.51 -46.91 -5.86
C GLY A 372 20.25 -46.04 -4.83
N GLY A 373 20.32 -44.71 -5.00
CA GLY A 373 21.05 -43.79 -4.14
C GLY A 373 20.25 -43.17 -3.00
N ASN A 374 18.91 -43.02 -3.11
CA ASN A 374 18.10 -42.16 -2.24
C ASN A 374 18.72 -40.74 -2.12
N SER A 375 19.11 -40.20 -3.27
CA SER A 375 19.69 -38.88 -3.52
C SER A 375 19.70 -38.67 -5.05
N VAL A 376 19.82 -37.44 -5.51
CA VAL A 376 20.04 -37.10 -6.92
C VAL A 376 21.55 -36.87 -7.13
N GLY A 377 22.12 -37.49 -8.17
CA GLY A 377 23.53 -37.45 -8.49
C GLY A 377 23.86 -37.43 -9.99
N SER A 378 25.06 -37.88 -10.33
CA SER A 378 25.68 -37.62 -11.63
C SER A 378 24.93 -38.23 -12.83
N GLY A 379 24.13 -37.39 -13.50
CA GLY A 379 23.31 -37.76 -14.66
C GLY A 379 21.84 -38.02 -14.33
N GLU A 380 21.40 -37.65 -13.13
CA GLU A 380 20.05 -37.83 -12.62
C GLU A 380 19.36 -36.47 -12.39
N ALA A 381 18.04 -36.44 -12.57
CA ALA A 381 17.17 -35.35 -12.10
C ALA A 381 15.86 -35.93 -11.56
N MET A 382 15.26 -35.26 -10.59
CA MET A 382 13.87 -35.52 -10.22
C MET A 382 12.98 -34.61 -11.05
N ARG A 383 12.06 -35.20 -11.81
CA ARG A 383 10.97 -34.45 -12.42
C ARG A 383 9.77 -34.42 -11.49
N VAL A 384 9.08 -33.30 -11.50
CA VAL A 384 7.87 -33.02 -10.74
C VAL A 384 6.82 -32.56 -11.75
N ASP A 385 5.79 -33.37 -11.92
CA ASP A 385 4.73 -33.23 -12.92
C ASP A 385 3.43 -32.84 -12.19
N TYR A 386 2.81 -31.71 -12.54
CA TYR A 386 1.64 -31.14 -11.86
C TYR A 386 0.35 -31.60 -12.55
N VAL A 387 -0.36 -32.55 -11.91
CA VAL A 387 -1.35 -33.41 -12.58
C VAL A 387 -2.67 -33.53 -11.82
N ILE A 388 -3.77 -33.66 -12.56
CA ILE A 388 -5.14 -33.77 -12.05
C ILE A 388 -5.49 -35.26 -11.82
N ASP A 389 -6.09 -35.64 -10.68
CA ASP A 389 -6.57 -36.99 -10.37
C ASP A 389 -5.54 -38.12 -10.64
N LEU A 390 -4.41 -38.12 -9.91
CA LEU A 390 -3.32 -39.07 -10.12
C LEU A 390 -3.67 -40.46 -9.58
N ILE A 391 -4.00 -41.36 -10.49
CA ILE A 391 -4.27 -42.78 -10.22
C ILE A 391 -3.16 -43.69 -10.74
N GLY A 392 -3.11 -44.91 -10.20
CA GLY A 392 -2.13 -45.92 -10.57
C GLY A 392 -1.57 -46.63 -9.34
N ASN A 393 -0.55 -47.46 -9.53
CA ASN A 393 0.18 -48.12 -8.44
C ASN A 393 1.67 -48.22 -8.82
N PRO A 394 2.60 -47.51 -8.14
CA PRO A 394 4.02 -47.58 -8.45
C PRO A 394 4.58 -49.01 -8.37
N VAL A 395 5.38 -49.42 -9.36
CA VAL A 395 5.96 -50.78 -9.39
C VAL A 395 7.18 -50.83 -8.45
N PRO A 396 7.17 -51.61 -7.35
CA PRO A 396 8.27 -51.57 -6.37
C PRO A 396 9.60 -52.05 -6.96
N GLY A 397 10.58 -51.16 -7.04
CA GLY A 397 11.85 -51.41 -7.72
C GLY A 397 11.76 -51.57 -9.26
N GLY A 398 10.63 -51.22 -9.88
CA GLY A 398 10.43 -51.23 -11.33
C GLY A 398 11.16 -50.09 -12.05
N ASN A 399 11.34 -50.19 -13.37
CA ASN A 399 12.02 -49.19 -14.18
C ASN A 399 11.02 -48.40 -15.03
N PHE A 400 10.71 -47.17 -14.59
CA PHE A 400 9.82 -46.23 -15.28
C PHE A 400 10.14 -46.12 -16.78
N ASN A 401 11.42 -45.90 -17.10
CA ASN A 401 11.94 -45.76 -18.46
C ASN A 401 12.00 -47.09 -19.27
N ASN A 402 11.26 -48.13 -18.87
CA ASN A 402 11.25 -49.46 -19.51
C ASN A 402 9.93 -50.25 -19.28
N GLY A 403 8.76 -49.61 -19.22
CA GLY A 403 7.48 -50.33 -19.22
C GLY A 403 6.92 -50.68 -17.83
N ASP A 404 7.46 -50.09 -16.76
CA ASP A 404 6.90 -50.11 -15.40
C ASP A 404 6.23 -48.75 -15.03
N ASP A 405 5.95 -47.94 -16.04
CA ASP A 405 5.09 -46.75 -16.04
C ASP A 405 3.62 -47.17 -15.88
N THR A 406 3.05 -46.84 -14.73
CA THR A 406 1.72 -47.30 -14.26
C THR A 406 0.84 -46.17 -13.72
N GLN A 407 1.30 -44.94 -13.86
CA GLN A 407 0.56 -43.71 -13.57
C GLN A 407 -0.45 -43.39 -14.67
N ASN A 408 -1.55 -42.75 -14.30
CA ASN A 408 -2.55 -42.14 -15.17
C ASN A 408 -3.17 -40.98 -14.39
N PHE A 409 -3.37 -39.84 -15.03
CA PHE A 409 -3.90 -38.62 -14.44
C PHE A 409 -4.73 -37.90 -15.51
N ASP A 410 -5.81 -37.20 -15.15
CA ASP A 410 -6.80 -36.79 -16.14
C ASP A 410 -6.43 -35.55 -16.98
N GLY A 411 -5.46 -34.76 -16.52
CA GLY A 411 -4.69 -33.77 -17.30
C GLY A 411 -3.56 -33.17 -16.47
N HIS A 412 -2.83 -32.21 -17.03
CA HIS A 412 -1.89 -31.36 -16.30
C HIS A 412 -2.58 -30.05 -15.83
N TYR A 413 -2.02 -29.38 -14.82
CA TYR A 413 -2.42 -28.01 -14.45
C TYR A 413 -1.22 -27.06 -14.35
N THR A 414 -1.40 -25.84 -14.87
CA THR A 414 -0.36 -24.80 -14.86
C THR A 414 -0.11 -24.29 -13.44
N VAL A 415 1.17 -24.20 -13.07
CA VAL A 415 1.64 -23.64 -11.81
C VAL A 415 2.75 -22.62 -12.05
N ASN A 416 3.11 -21.88 -11.02
CA ASN A 416 4.31 -21.07 -11.01
C ASN A 416 4.92 -21.10 -9.58
N GLY A 417 6.12 -20.57 -9.39
CA GLY A 417 6.81 -20.62 -8.09
C GLY A 417 7.09 -22.03 -7.56
N ALA A 418 7.09 -23.05 -8.44
CA ALA A 418 7.33 -24.44 -8.07
C ALA A 418 8.65 -24.57 -7.30
N SER A 419 8.60 -25.17 -6.12
CA SER A 419 9.68 -25.13 -5.14
C SER A 419 9.93 -26.47 -4.46
N ALA A 420 11.18 -26.66 -4.05
CA ALA A 420 11.62 -27.85 -3.33
C ALA A 420 12.71 -27.52 -2.29
N LEU A 421 12.76 -28.28 -1.21
CA LEU A 421 13.83 -28.23 -0.21
C LEU A 421 14.97 -29.18 -0.59
N PHE A 422 16.20 -28.69 -0.46
CA PHE A 422 17.42 -29.44 -0.73
C PHE A 422 18.14 -29.81 0.57
N THR A 423 18.29 -31.11 0.83
CA THR A 423 18.86 -31.67 2.07
C THR A 423 19.99 -32.66 1.78
N SER A 424 20.66 -33.14 2.83
CA SER A 424 21.83 -34.02 2.82
C SER A 424 23.10 -33.40 2.18
N ILE A 425 23.16 -32.07 2.02
CA ILE A 425 24.27 -31.38 1.34
C ILE A 425 25.35 -30.92 2.35
N ASN A 426 26.36 -31.76 2.53
CA ASN A 426 27.44 -31.56 3.51
C ASN A 426 28.37 -30.35 3.26
N ASN A 427 28.33 -29.72 2.08
CA ASN A 427 29.15 -28.54 1.76
C ASN A 427 28.47 -27.63 0.73
N ALA A 428 28.40 -28.10 -0.51
CA ALA A 428 27.80 -27.39 -1.64
C ALA A 428 27.39 -28.35 -2.77
N SER A 429 26.27 -28.07 -3.41
CA SER A 429 25.86 -28.64 -4.70
C SER A 429 25.74 -27.54 -5.77
N THR A 430 25.72 -27.96 -7.04
CA THR A 430 25.21 -27.15 -8.16
C THR A 430 24.01 -27.87 -8.75
N ILE A 431 22.86 -27.20 -8.73
CA ILE A 431 21.56 -27.73 -9.14
C ILE A 431 21.15 -27.06 -10.44
N ARG A 432 20.62 -27.84 -11.38
CA ARG A 432 19.98 -27.37 -12.61
C ARG A 432 18.47 -27.37 -12.43
N ILE A 433 17.83 -26.36 -12.98
CA ILE A 433 16.39 -26.20 -13.01
C ILE A 433 15.98 -25.97 -14.46
N SER A 434 15.01 -26.75 -14.94
CA SER A 434 14.39 -26.63 -16.25
C SER A 434 12.88 -26.76 -16.09
N ALA A 435 12.09 -25.83 -16.63
CA ALA A 435 10.62 -25.92 -16.65
C ALA A 435 10.13 -26.37 -18.04
N PHE A 436 8.93 -26.94 -18.11
CA PHE A 436 8.33 -27.48 -19.32
C PHE A 436 6.80 -27.36 -19.31
N ASP A 437 6.25 -27.22 -20.52
CA ASP A 437 4.85 -27.47 -20.85
C ASP A 437 4.73 -28.85 -21.52
N ASP A 438 4.42 -29.88 -20.73
CA ASP A 438 3.98 -31.18 -21.21
C ASP A 438 2.58 -31.07 -21.84
N ASP A 439 2.36 -31.80 -22.94
CA ASP A 439 1.17 -31.72 -23.79
C ASP A 439 0.23 -32.92 -23.56
N ASP A 440 -1.02 -32.65 -23.17
CA ASP A 440 -2.06 -33.67 -22.98
C ASP A 440 -2.73 -34.15 -24.28
N SER A 441 -2.32 -33.65 -25.47
CA SER A 441 -2.96 -33.94 -26.77
C SER A 441 -2.72 -35.38 -27.30
N GLY A 442 -3.27 -36.38 -26.60
CA GLY A 442 -3.01 -37.79 -26.91
C GLY A 442 -4.03 -38.82 -26.46
N THR A 443 -3.61 -40.07 -26.51
CA THR A 443 -4.30 -41.24 -25.93
C THR A 443 -3.39 -42.02 -24.97
N ILE A 444 -2.24 -41.43 -24.65
CA ILE A 444 -1.24 -41.89 -23.68
C ILE A 444 -0.83 -40.63 -22.94
N ARG A 445 -0.97 -40.64 -21.61
CA ARG A 445 -0.63 -39.51 -20.73
C ARG A 445 0.87 -39.58 -20.46
N ASN A 446 1.64 -38.89 -21.30
CA ASN A 446 3.11 -38.85 -21.23
C ASN A 446 3.57 -37.82 -20.19
N VAL A 447 4.88 -37.84 -19.87
CA VAL A 447 5.57 -36.82 -19.06
C VAL A 447 7.01 -36.63 -19.54
N GLY A 448 7.43 -35.38 -19.70
CA GLY A 448 8.74 -34.95 -20.18
C GLY A 448 9.06 -35.27 -21.64
N ASP A 449 8.07 -35.24 -22.52
CA ASP A 449 8.26 -34.90 -23.93
C ASP A 449 7.80 -33.47 -24.29
N GLY A 450 7.38 -32.70 -23.28
CA GLY A 450 6.96 -31.30 -23.33
C GLY A 450 7.96 -30.27 -23.84
N THR A 451 7.41 -29.10 -24.13
CA THR A 451 8.14 -27.93 -24.66
C THR A 451 8.90 -27.24 -23.53
N PRO A 452 10.22 -26.96 -23.66
CA PRO A 452 10.96 -26.27 -22.60
C PRO A 452 10.52 -24.81 -22.41
N ASP A 453 10.03 -24.49 -21.22
CA ASP A 453 9.59 -23.15 -20.81
C ASP A 453 10.77 -22.35 -20.20
N PRO A 454 11.11 -21.15 -20.73
CA PRO A 454 12.19 -20.33 -20.20
C PRO A 454 11.93 -19.74 -18.79
N ILE A 455 12.64 -20.26 -17.79
CA ILE A 455 12.66 -19.71 -16.43
C ILE A 455 13.15 -18.24 -16.46
N THR A 456 12.26 -17.32 -16.08
CA THR A 456 12.46 -15.87 -16.05
C THR A 456 13.11 -15.42 -14.73
N SER A 457 12.80 -16.10 -13.63
CA SER A 457 13.38 -15.82 -12.31
C SER A 457 13.34 -17.05 -11.39
N ILE A 458 14.08 -16.98 -10.30
CA ILE A 458 14.04 -17.96 -9.20
C ILE A 458 13.97 -17.23 -7.86
N ALA A 459 13.43 -17.86 -6.83
CA ALA A 459 13.61 -17.40 -5.44
C ALA A 459 14.43 -18.42 -4.67
N ILE A 460 15.41 -17.96 -3.89
CA ILE A 460 16.25 -18.80 -3.03
C ILE A 460 16.01 -18.40 -1.57
N SER A 461 15.69 -19.39 -0.74
CA SER A 461 15.43 -19.25 0.69
C SER A 461 16.44 -20.03 1.52
N PHE A 462 17.16 -19.35 2.42
CA PHE A 462 18.18 -19.95 3.29
C PHE A 462 18.31 -19.17 4.61
N ASN A 463 18.41 -19.88 5.76
CA ASN A 463 18.48 -19.29 7.10
C ASN A 463 17.41 -18.22 7.42
N GLY A 464 16.18 -18.40 6.94
CA GLY A 464 15.08 -17.45 7.15
C GLY A 464 15.19 -16.14 6.37
N GLN A 465 16.07 -16.08 5.37
CA GLN A 465 16.10 -15.00 4.38
C GLN A 465 15.76 -15.57 3.00
N THR A 466 14.98 -14.82 2.23
CA THR A 466 14.60 -15.14 0.86
C THR A 466 14.98 -13.98 -0.05
N ALA A 467 15.44 -14.28 -1.26
CA ALA A 467 15.59 -13.28 -2.32
C ALA A 467 15.14 -13.86 -3.67
N THR A 468 14.45 -13.04 -4.46
CA THR A 468 14.12 -13.32 -5.87
C THR A 468 15.24 -12.81 -6.77
N ILE A 469 15.61 -13.60 -7.76
CA ILE A 469 16.72 -13.34 -8.69
C ILE A 469 16.24 -13.54 -10.12
N SER A 470 16.35 -12.51 -10.94
CA SER A 470 16.05 -12.52 -12.40
C SER A 470 17.28 -12.26 -13.27
N THR A 471 18.49 -12.25 -12.68
CA THR A 471 19.75 -11.96 -13.38
C THR A 471 20.89 -12.87 -12.94
N SER A 472 21.79 -13.21 -13.87
CA SER A 472 22.95 -14.07 -13.59
C SER A 472 24.01 -13.34 -12.76
N GLY A 473 24.42 -13.91 -11.63
CA GLY A 473 25.45 -13.34 -10.77
C GLY A 473 25.60 -14.02 -9.41
N PRO A 474 26.59 -13.59 -8.60
CA PRO A 474 26.72 -13.99 -7.20
C PRO A 474 25.77 -13.17 -6.31
N ILE A 475 25.00 -13.85 -5.45
CA ILE A 475 24.12 -13.24 -4.44
C ILE A 475 24.43 -13.83 -3.06
N THR A 476 24.23 -13.06 -1.99
CA THR A 476 24.40 -13.53 -0.61
C THR A 476 23.05 -13.54 0.11
N ILE A 477 22.61 -14.71 0.58
CA ILE A 477 21.31 -14.93 1.23
C ILE A 477 21.57 -15.76 2.48
N GLY A 478 21.04 -15.34 3.64
CA GLY A 478 21.20 -16.07 4.91
C GLY A 478 22.67 -16.25 5.36
N GLY A 479 23.59 -15.43 4.85
CA GLY A 479 25.04 -15.55 5.06
C GLY A 479 25.76 -16.54 4.14
N ARG A 480 25.07 -17.23 3.21
CA ARG A 480 25.66 -18.11 2.18
C ARG A 480 25.70 -17.39 0.83
N VAL A 481 26.79 -17.59 0.08
CA VAL A 481 26.91 -17.10 -1.31
C VAL A 481 26.38 -18.18 -2.25
N PHE A 482 25.47 -17.78 -3.13
CA PHE A 482 24.95 -18.55 -4.25
C PHE A 482 25.40 -17.87 -5.55
N THR A 483 25.66 -18.65 -6.61
CA THR A 483 25.90 -18.10 -7.95
C THR A 483 24.81 -18.63 -8.87
N VAL A 484 23.94 -17.73 -9.33
CA VAL A 484 22.83 -18.05 -10.24
C VAL A 484 23.28 -17.79 -11.68
N THR A 485 22.99 -18.72 -12.59
CA THR A 485 23.32 -18.61 -14.01
C THR A 485 22.12 -19.00 -14.88
N PHE A 486 21.43 -18.00 -15.42
CA PHE A 486 20.43 -18.17 -16.48
C PHE A 486 21.14 -18.43 -17.82
N ASN A 487 20.69 -19.45 -18.56
CA ASN A 487 21.27 -19.85 -19.84
C ASN A 487 20.23 -20.55 -20.72
N ASN A 488 19.67 -19.81 -21.69
CA ASN A 488 18.65 -20.30 -22.62
C ASN A 488 17.43 -20.96 -21.93
N GLY A 489 16.84 -20.26 -20.94
CA GLY A 489 15.67 -20.74 -20.19
C GLY A 489 15.96 -21.71 -19.05
N VAL A 490 17.15 -22.31 -19.03
CA VAL A 490 17.62 -23.21 -17.96
C VAL A 490 18.43 -22.42 -16.93
N VAL A 491 18.30 -22.76 -15.65
CA VAL A 491 19.04 -22.09 -14.55
C VAL A 491 19.95 -23.06 -13.81
N ASP A 492 21.24 -22.73 -13.74
CA ASP A 492 22.20 -23.39 -12.85
C ASP A 492 22.38 -22.56 -11.57
N VAL A 493 22.07 -23.14 -10.41
CA VAL A 493 22.30 -22.54 -9.08
C VAL A 493 23.46 -23.26 -8.40
N ALA A 494 24.61 -22.59 -8.30
CA ALA A 494 25.80 -23.11 -7.64
C ALA A 494 25.90 -22.60 -6.19
N GLY A 495 26.42 -23.45 -5.29
CA GLY A 495 26.63 -23.11 -3.88
C GLY A 495 25.48 -23.51 -2.95
N VAL A 496 24.47 -24.23 -3.45
CA VAL A 496 23.33 -24.73 -2.67
C VAL A 496 23.80 -25.56 -1.48
N GLY A 497 23.25 -25.32 -0.29
CA GLY A 497 23.60 -26.02 0.95
C GLY A 497 22.41 -26.76 1.56
N ASP A 498 22.67 -27.49 2.65
CA ASP A 498 21.64 -28.19 3.42
C ASP A 498 20.55 -27.21 3.92
N ASN A 499 19.27 -27.56 3.73
CA ASN A 499 18.10 -26.74 4.05
C ASN A 499 18.05 -25.42 3.25
N THR A 500 18.40 -25.48 1.97
CA THR A 500 18.05 -24.42 1.00
C THR A 500 16.72 -24.80 0.34
N ARG A 501 15.72 -23.92 0.32
CA ARG A 501 14.57 -24.05 -0.60
C ARG A 501 14.85 -23.19 -1.83
N ILE A 502 14.52 -23.70 -3.02
CA ILE A 502 14.55 -22.91 -4.26
C ILE A 502 13.18 -23.02 -4.91
N ALA A 503 12.65 -21.91 -5.41
CA ALA A 503 11.45 -21.81 -6.24
C ALA A 503 11.84 -21.30 -7.64
N ALA A 504 11.12 -21.70 -8.69
CA ALA A 504 11.35 -21.26 -10.07
C ALA A 504 10.09 -20.66 -10.70
N PHE A 505 10.30 -19.67 -11.58
CA PHE A 505 9.22 -18.92 -12.23
C PHE A 505 9.51 -18.68 -13.71
N THR A 506 8.49 -18.78 -14.55
CA THR A 506 8.56 -18.52 -16.00
C THR A 506 7.73 -17.28 -16.36
N ALA A 507 7.23 -17.12 -17.59
CA ALA A 507 6.51 -15.90 -18.01
C ALA A 507 4.98 -16.00 -17.83
N ASP A 508 4.46 -17.22 -17.97
CA ASP A 508 3.05 -17.64 -18.04
C ASP A 508 2.73 -18.74 -17.01
N GLY A 509 3.75 -19.43 -16.51
CA GLY A 509 3.62 -20.65 -15.71
C GLY A 509 3.82 -21.91 -16.56
N PHE A 510 4.12 -23.03 -15.90
CA PHE A 510 4.51 -24.31 -16.49
C PHE A 510 3.77 -25.46 -15.79
N ASN A 511 3.81 -26.68 -16.33
CA ASN A 511 3.17 -27.85 -15.73
C ASN A 511 4.12 -29.00 -15.36
N SER A 512 5.40 -28.96 -15.76
CA SER A 512 6.44 -29.86 -15.28
C SER A 512 7.77 -29.16 -15.02
N ILE A 513 8.57 -29.68 -14.08
CA ILE A 513 9.88 -29.12 -13.70
C ILE A 513 10.91 -30.20 -13.33
N GLU A 514 12.12 -30.08 -13.87
CA GLU A 514 13.26 -30.98 -13.60
C GLU A 514 14.31 -30.34 -12.69
N TRP A 515 14.60 -31.00 -11.56
CA TRP A 515 15.61 -30.63 -10.58
C TRP A 515 16.84 -31.56 -10.71
N GLY A 516 17.82 -31.14 -11.51
CA GLY A 516 18.97 -31.95 -11.92
C GLY A 516 20.27 -31.66 -11.17
N TRP A 517 21.17 -32.65 -11.12
CA TRP A 517 22.52 -32.46 -10.58
C TRP A 517 23.53 -32.04 -11.66
N VAL A 518 24.34 -31.03 -11.35
CA VAL A 518 25.44 -30.55 -12.23
C VAL A 518 26.82 -30.76 -11.61
N GLY A 519 26.95 -30.66 -10.29
CA GLY A 519 28.24 -30.74 -9.62
C GLY A 519 28.17 -30.68 -8.09
N GLY A 520 29.31 -30.92 -7.43
CA GLY A 520 29.42 -30.85 -5.97
C GLY A 520 28.96 -32.13 -5.28
N ASN A 521 28.30 -31.99 -4.13
CA ASN A 521 27.67 -33.12 -3.43
C ASN A 521 26.42 -33.61 -4.19
N THR A 522 26.08 -34.89 -4.04
CA THR A 522 24.70 -35.36 -4.28
C THR A 522 23.77 -34.72 -3.25
N PHE A 523 22.50 -34.52 -3.60
CA PHE A 523 21.50 -33.92 -2.71
C PHE A 523 20.29 -34.84 -2.57
N LYS A 524 19.49 -34.63 -1.54
CA LYS A 524 18.09 -35.07 -1.53
C LYS A 524 17.19 -33.89 -1.86
N ILE A 525 16.00 -34.22 -2.33
CA ILE A 525 14.94 -33.28 -2.69
C ILE A 525 13.59 -33.79 -2.14
N GLY A 526 12.73 -32.87 -1.75
CA GLY A 526 11.37 -33.12 -1.24
C GLY A 526 10.76 -31.80 -0.75
N ASP A 527 9.76 -31.89 0.14
CA ASP A 527 9.10 -30.71 0.73
C ASP A 527 8.62 -29.76 -0.38
N PHE A 528 7.80 -30.32 -1.27
CA PHE A 528 7.41 -29.68 -2.53
C PHE A 528 6.26 -28.70 -2.33
N GLY A 529 6.29 -27.58 -3.05
CA GLY A 529 5.18 -26.63 -3.09
C GLY A 529 5.11 -25.87 -4.41
N ALA A 530 3.98 -25.24 -4.70
CA ALA A 530 3.77 -24.41 -5.88
C ALA A 530 2.70 -23.33 -5.65
N SER A 531 2.72 -22.26 -6.44
CA SER A 531 1.66 -21.25 -6.50
C SER A 531 0.75 -21.55 -7.69
N VAL A 532 -0.56 -21.57 -7.47
CA VAL A 532 -1.56 -21.87 -8.50
C VAL A 532 -2.64 -20.79 -8.50
N ALA A 533 -3.09 -20.40 -9.71
CA ALA A 533 -4.20 -19.47 -9.85
C ALA A 533 -5.51 -20.04 -9.26
N THR A 534 -6.35 -19.12 -8.79
CA THR A 534 -7.71 -19.37 -8.29
C THR A 534 -8.62 -18.21 -8.64
N ASP A 535 -9.91 -18.50 -8.66
CA ASP A 535 -10.94 -17.56 -9.11
C ASP A 535 -11.59 -16.91 -7.88
N THR A 536 -10.76 -16.33 -7.01
CA THR A 536 -11.20 -15.62 -5.80
C THR A 536 -10.89 -14.12 -5.92
N PRO A 537 -11.71 -13.21 -5.34
CA PRO A 537 -11.48 -11.77 -5.47
C PRO A 537 -10.12 -11.32 -4.91
N VAL A 538 -9.32 -10.63 -5.72
CA VAL A 538 -8.03 -10.06 -5.28
C VAL A 538 -8.31 -8.71 -4.63
N SER A 539 -7.97 -8.58 -3.34
CA SER A 539 -8.08 -7.34 -2.57
C SER A 539 -6.70 -6.80 -2.22
N PHE A 540 -6.42 -5.55 -2.56
CA PHE A 540 -5.16 -4.87 -2.26
C PHE A 540 -5.37 -3.42 -1.81
N PHE A 541 -4.35 -2.86 -1.16
CA PHE A 541 -4.36 -1.52 -0.58
C PHE A 541 -3.28 -0.64 -1.20
N VAL A 542 -3.65 0.57 -1.58
CA VAL A 542 -2.77 1.59 -2.16
C VAL A 542 -2.74 2.79 -1.21
N PRO A 543 -1.68 2.97 -0.40
CA PRO A 543 -1.56 4.15 0.45
C PRO A 543 -1.47 5.43 -0.38
N VAL A 544 -2.22 6.45 0.01
CA VAL A 544 -2.13 7.82 -0.52
C VAL A 544 -1.72 8.79 0.58
N SER A 545 -1.16 9.92 0.16
CA SER A 545 -0.91 11.09 1.02
C SER A 545 -1.66 12.29 0.44
N VAL A 546 -2.03 13.25 1.29
CA VAL A 546 -2.28 14.62 0.83
C VAL A 546 -0.98 15.39 1.01
N ILE A 547 -0.67 16.24 0.05
CA ILE A 547 0.34 17.31 0.13
C ILE A 547 -0.40 18.63 -0.08
N ASP A 548 0.04 19.68 0.58
CA ASP A 548 -0.46 21.07 0.48
C ASP A 548 0.31 21.87 -0.60
N GLY A 549 0.26 23.21 -0.54
CA GLY A 549 0.90 24.11 -1.50
C GLY A 549 2.41 24.33 -1.29
N ASP A 550 2.88 24.29 -0.05
CA ASP A 550 4.30 24.50 0.33
C ASP A 550 5.11 23.20 0.32
N GLY A 551 4.48 22.08 0.71
CA GLY A 551 5.02 20.74 0.65
C GLY A 551 4.92 19.88 1.91
N ASP A 552 4.14 20.24 2.94
CA ASP A 552 3.87 19.37 4.10
C ASP A 552 2.98 18.17 3.72
N ILE A 553 3.05 17.06 4.47
CA ILE A 553 2.53 15.76 3.99
C ILE A 553 1.85 14.94 5.09
N VAL A 554 0.52 14.88 5.03
CA VAL A 554 -0.27 13.94 5.85
C VAL A 554 -0.43 12.59 5.15
N SER A 555 -0.09 11.51 5.88
CA SER A 555 -0.41 10.14 5.44
C SER A 555 -1.91 9.91 5.54
N SER A 556 -2.57 9.69 4.41
CA SER A 556 -4.02 9.46 4.34
C SER A 556 -4.37 7.98 4.48
N GLY A 557 -5.66 7.65 4.31
CA GLY A 557 -6.11 6.27 4.20
C GLY A 557 -5.55 5.53 2.98
N ASN A 558 -5.89 4.25 2.86
CA ASN A 558 -5.59 3.47 1.67
C ASN A 558 -6.76 3.56 0.68
N LEU A 559 -6.48 3.67 -0.62
CA LEU A 559 -7.43 3.20 -1.63
C LEU A 559 -7.52 1.67 -1.47
N GLY A 560 -8.67 1.17 -1.02
CA GLY A 560 -8.95 -0.26 -1.02
C GLY A 560 -9.47 -0.66 -2.38
N VAL A 561 -8.76 -1.54 -3.11
CA VAL A 561 -9.14 -2.00 -4.44
C VAL A 561 -9.42 -3.50 -4.38
N THR A 562 -10.64 -3.89 -4.77
CA THR A 562 -11.04 -5.28 -4.95
C THR A 562 -11.33 -5.51 -6.43
N VAL A 563 -10.67 -6.50 -7.03
CA VAL A 563 -10.99 -6.97 -8.38
C VAL A 563 -11.59 -8.37 -8.30
N ASN A 564 -12.80 -8.52 -8.84
CA ASN A 564 -13.61 -9.73 -8.74
C ASN A 564 -13.36 -10.64 -9.95
N PRO A 565 -13.31 -11.98 -9.78
CA PRO A 565 -13.22 -12.92 -10.90
C PRO A 565 -14.41 -12.73 -11.86
N VAL A 566 -14.17 -12.93 -13.15
CA VAL A 566 -15.22 -12.90 -14.17
C VAL A 566 -15.17 -14.13 -15.02
N VAL A 567 -16.35 -14.63 -15.40
CA VAL A 567 -16.45 -15.81 -16.25
C VAL A 567 -16.75 -15.37 -17.68
N PRO A 568 -15.94 -15.77 -18.68
CA PRO A 568 -16.19 -15.45 -20.07
C PRO A 568 -17.07 -16.52 -20.74
N MET A 569 -18.19 -16.13 -21.34
CA MET A 569 -19.01 -17.01 -22.19
C MET A 569 -19.00 -16.56 -23.65
N LEU A 570 -19.11 -17.52 -24.56
CA LEU A 570 -19.00 -17.32 -26.01
C LEU A 570 -20.39 -17.36 -26.64
N VAL A 571 -20.93 -16.21 -27.07
CA VAL A 571 -22.29 -16.11 -27.62
C VAL A 571 -22.25 -15.95 -29.14
N LEU A 572 -22.98 -16.80 -29.86
CA LEU A 572 -23.14 -16.77 -31.31
C LEU A 572 -24.46 -16.08 -31.70
N ASP A 573 -24.38 -15.11 -32.61
CA ASP A 573 -25.51 -14.57 -33.38
C ASP A 573 -26.10 -15.69 -34.25
N LEU A 574 -27.30 -16.19 -33.91
CA LEU A 574 -27.93 -17.30 -34.64
C LEU A 574 -29.04 -16.86 -35.62
N ASP A 575 -29.59 -15.65 -35.48
CA ASP A 575 -30.70 -15.16 -36.31
C ASP A 575 -30.29 -14.10 -37.37
N GLY A 576 -29.09 -13.53 -37.22
CA GLY A 576 -28.46 -12.56 -38.11
C GLY A 576 -28.73 -11.09 -37.76
N ASN A 577 -29.15 -10.79 -36.52
CA ASN A 577 -29.44 -9.41 -36.08
C ASN A 577 -28.29 -8.75 -35.29
N GLY A 578 -27.41 -9.54 -34.69
CA GLY A 578 -26.38 -9.13 -33.73
C GLY A 578 -26.24 -10.21 -32.65
N VAL A 579 -25.38 -10.00 -31.65
CA VAL A 579 -25.42 -10.80 -30.41
C VAL A 579 -26.32 -10.11 -29.38
N GLU A 580 -27.19 -10.88 -28.75
CA GLU A 580 -28.14 -10.42 -27.73
C GLU A 580 -27.75 -10.92 -26.33
N PHE A 581 -27.93 -10.09 -25.30
CA PHE A 581 -27.71 -10.45 -23.89
C PHE A 581 -28.90 -10.05 -23.01
N VAL A 582 -29.06 -10.73 -21.87
CA VAL A 582 -30.05 -10.40 -20.82
C VAL A 582 -29.37 -10.29 -19.46
N GLY A 583 -29.88 -9.43 -18.57
CA GLY A 583 -29.33 -9.24 -17.23
C GLY A 583 -29.69 -10.38 -16.26
N THR A 584 -29.12 -10.30 -15.06
CA THR A 584 -29.49 -11.12 -13.89
C THR A 584 -30.98 -10.99 -13.54
N ASP A 585 -31.64 -9.90 -13.95
CA ASP A 585 -33.09 -9.67 -13.80
C ASP A 585 -33.96 -10.66 -14.58
N ALA A 586 -33.40 -11.34 -15.60
CA ALA A 586 -34.04 -12.48 -16.25
C ALA A 586 -34.19 -13.69 -15.33
N GLY A 587 -33.39 -13.78 -14.25
CA GLY A 587 -33.45 -14.84 -13.25
C GLY A 587 -32.81 -16.17 -13.66
N VAL A 588 -31.93 -16.17 -14.65
CA VAL A 588 -31.14 -17.35 -15.04
C VAL A 588 -30.11 -17.66 -13.95
N THR A 589 -29.94 -18.93 -13.61
CA THR A 589 -28.93 -19.38 -12.65
C THR A 589 -28.05 -20.48 -13.23
N PHE A 590 -26.73 -20.34 -13.14
CA PHE A 590 -25.78 -21.37 -13.59
C PHE A 590 -24.51 -21.36 -12.74
N ASP A 591 -23.92 -22.53 -12.51
CA ASP A 591 -22.64 -22.71 -11.81
C ASP A 591 -21.49 -22.38 -12.78
N LEU A 592 -21.08 -21.11 -12.80
CA LEU A 592 -20.11 -20.58 -13.76
C LEU A 592 -18.66 -20.62 -13.26
N ASP A 593 -18.42 -20.70 -11.96
CA ASP A 593 -17.06 -20.83 -11.37
C ASP A 593 -16.70 -22.28 -10.99
N GLY A 594 -17.66 -23.20 -11.00
CA GLY A 594 -17.48 -24.61 -10.65
C GLY A 594 -17.59 -24.90 -9.15
N ASN A 595 -18.14 -23.99 -8.33
CA ASN A 595 -18.16 -24.14 -6.88
C ASN A 595 -19.19 -25.18 -6.36
N GLY A 596 -20.10 -25.65 -7.20
CA GLY A 596 -21.17 -26.59 -6.84
C GLY A 596 -22.49 -25.93 -6.43
N ILE A 597 -22.60 -24.61 -6.63
CA ILE A 597 -23.79 -23.78 -6.41
C ILE A 597 -24.07 -23.04 -7.72
N ALA A 598 -25.34 -22.76 -8.02
CA ALA A 598 -25.72 -21.98 -9.19
C ALA A 598 -26.18 -20.57 -8.74
N GLU A 599 -25.35 -19.57 -9.02
CA GLU A 599 -25.63 -18.15 -8.78
C GLU A 599 -26.53 -17.57 -9.89
N ALA A 600 -27.19 -16.45 -9.59
CA ALA A 600 -27.89 -15.67 -10.62
C ALA A 600 -26.88 -14.95 -11.51
N THR A 601 -27.02 -15.09 -12.82
CA THR A 601 -26.08 -14.55 -13.81
C THR A 601 -26.82 -13.88 -14.97
N ALA A 602 -26.17 -12.90 -15.59
CA ALA A 602 -26.58 -12.41 -16.91
C ALA A 602 -26.30 -13.50 -17.97
N TRP A 603 -27.02 -13.47 -19.09
CA TRP A 603 -27.10 -14.63 -20.00
C TRP A 603 -27.15 -14.23 -21.48
N ALA A 604 -27.06 -15.21 -22.37
CA ALA A 604 -27.31 -15.01 -23.80
C ALA A 604 -28.81 -14.75 -24.07
N GLY A 605 -29.10 -13.99 -25.13
CA GLY A 605 -30.46 -13.75 -25.61
C GLY A 605 -31.13 -15.02 -26.15
N ALA A 606 -32.44 -15.10 -26.01
CA ALA A 606 -33.25 -16.29 -26.33
C ALA A 606 -33.19 -16.74 -27.81
N ASN A 607 -32.74 -15.88 -28.72
CA ASN A 607 -32.63 -16.14 -30.15
C ASN A 607 -31.23 -16.64 -30.55
N ASP A 608 -30.24 -16.49 -29.67
CA ASP A 608 -28.83 -16.82 -29.87
C ASP A 608 -28.47 -18.14 -29.20
N GLY A 609 -27.18 -18.47 -29.14
CA GLY A 609 -26.71 -19.65 -28.42
C GLY A 609 -25.27 -19.55 -27.95
N ILE A 610 -25.01 -20.15 -26.79
CA ILE A 610 -23.70 -20.19 -26.15
C ILE A 610 -22.90 -21.34 -26.77
N LEU A 611 -21.64 -21.11 -27.16
CA LEU A 611 -20.72 -22.18 -27.53
C LEU A 611 -20.41 -23.00 -26.29
N VAL A 612 -20.53 -24.32 -26.39
CA VAL A 612 -20.36 -25.25 -25.26
C VAL A 612 -19.63 -26.51 -25.71
N ARG A 613 -19.02 -27.22 -24.76
CA ARG A 613 -18.23 -28.43 -24.98
C ARG A 613 -18.73 -29.52 -24.04
N ASP A 614 -19.44 -30.51 -24.58
CA ASP A 614 -19.87 -31.71 -23.85
C ASP A 614 -18.62 -32.59 -23.62
N VAL A 615 -17.94 -32.41 -22.47
CA VAL A 615 -16.65 -33.05 -22.17
C VAL A 615 -16.84 -34.47 -21.66
N ASN A 616 -17.92 -34.71 -20.91
CA ASN A 616 -18.20 -35.99 -20.25
C ASN A 616 -19.06 -36.93 -21.12
N GLY A 617 -19.71 -36.43 -22.17
CA GLY A 617 -20.53 -37.18 -23.12
C GLY A 617 -22.00 -37.36 -22.71
N ASN A 618 -22.48 -36.70 -21.66
CA ASN A 618 -23.83 -36.88 -21.13
C ASN A 618 -24.94 -36.20 -21.97
N ASN A 619 -24.59 -35.27 -22.86
CA ASN A 619 -25.48 -34.43 -23.68
C ASN A 619 -26.35 -33.42 -22.89
N GLN A 620 -25.82 -32.92 -21.79
CA GLN A 620 -26.24 -31.71 -21.09
C GLN A 620 -25.11 -30.66 -21.22
N VAL A 621 -25.18 -29.61 -20.40
CA VAL A 621 -24.10 -28.68 -20.08
C VAL A 621 -24.30 -28.46 -18.57
N ASP A 622 -23.57 -29.20 -17.74
CA ASP A 622 -23.85 -29.29 -16.29
C ASP A 622 -22.65 -28.99 -15.36
N GLY A 623 -21.62 -28.32 -15.88
CA GLY A 623 -20.58 -27.65 -15.08
C GLY A 623 -19.79 -26.60 -15.86
N ALA A 624 -19.07 -25.72 -15.15
CA ALA A 624 -18.31 -24.60 -15.71
C ALA A 624 -17.37 -25.00 -16.88
N ALA A 625 -16.66 -26.12 -16.76
CA ALA A 625 -15.73 -26.63 -17.80
C ALA A 625 -16.41 -27.01 -19.14
N GLU A 626 -17.74 -27.01 -19.22
CA GLU A 626 -18.50 -27.25 -20.45
C GLU A 626 -19.00 -25.96 -21.12
N ILE A 627 -18.90 -24.80 -20.46
CA ILE A 627 -19.36 -23.49 -20.96
C ILE A 627 -18.23 -22.44 -21.02
N VAL A 628 -17.19 -22.59 -20.19
CA VAL A 628 -16.00 -21.74 -20.16
C VAL A 628 -14.84 -22.43 -20.89
N PHE A 629 -14.20 -21.71 -21.81
CA PHE A 629 -13.15 -22.26 -22.70
C PHE A 629 -11.71 -21.95 -22.25
N GLY A 630 -11.53 -21.29 -21.10
CA GLY A 630 -10.26 -20.97 -20.48
C GLY A 630 -10.40 -20.88 -18.96
N ASN A 631 -9.44 -20.27 -18.26
CA ASN A 631 -9.60 -19.90 -16.85
C ASN A 631 -10.29 -18.54 -16.71
N ASN A 632 -10.80 -18.23 -15.51
CA ASN A 632 -11.68 -17.07 -15.21
C ASN A 632 -10.94 -15.73 -15.12
N MET A 633 -9.97 -15.55 -16.01
CA MET A 633 -9.16 -14.35 -16.24
C MET A 633 -8.78 -14.16 -17.72
N GLN A 634 -8.78 -15.22 -18.55
CA GLN A 634 -8.48 -15.10 -19.98
C GLN A 634 -9.69 -14.62 -20.80
N ASP A 635 -9.42 -13.96 -21.93
CA ASP A 635 -10.44 -13.79 -22.97
C ASP A 635 -10.78 -15.15 -23.59
N ALA A 636 -12.06 -15.54 -23.60
CA ALA A 636 -12.47 -16.81 -24.18
C ALA A 636 -12.25 -16.90 -25.69
N LEU A 637 -12.22 -15.79 -26.45
CA LEU A 637 -11.85 -15.82 -27.87
C LEU A 637 -10.39 -16.23 -28.04
N ALA A 638 -9.48 -15.64 -27.24
CA ALA A 638 -8.09 -16.06 -27.18
C ALA A 638 -7.94 -17.51 -26.69
N ALA A 639 -8.71 -17.93 -25.69
CA ALA A 639 -8.66 -19.30 -25.16
C ALA A 639 -9.03 -20.36 -26.23
N LEU A 640 -9.95 -20.07 -27.16
CA LEU A 640 -10.24 -20.96 -28.29
C LEU A 640 -9.00 -21.27 -29.16
N SER A 641 -8.01 -20.39 -29.22
CA SER A 641 -6.80 -20.61 -30.01
C SER A 641 -5.94 -21.78 -29.51
N THR A 642 -6.07 -22.16 -28.23
CA THR A 642 -5.38 -23.33 -27.67
C THR A 642 -5.84 -24.66 -28.29
N PHE A 643 -7.05 -24.70 -28.87
CA PHE A 643 -7.60 -25.88 -29.52
C PHE A 643 -7.40 -25.91 -31.05
N ASP A 644 -6.95 -24.79 -31.66
CA ASP A 644 -6.57 -24.68 -33.08
C ASP A 644 -5.21 -25.34 -33.29
N THR A 645 -5.25 -26.64 -33.56
CA THR A 645 -4.08 -27.52 -33.52
C THR A 645 -3.84 -28.19 -34.87
N THR A 646 -4.89 -28.44 -35.65
CA THR A 646 -4.82 -29.09 -36.96
C THR A 646 -5.93 -28.63 -37.91
N GLY A 647 -5.85 -27.41 -38.44
CA GLY A 647 -6.86 -26.92 -39.38
C GLY A 647 -6.45 -25.68 -40.19
N ILE A 648 -7.41 -24.78 -40.37
CA ILE A 648 -7.23 -23.43 -40.90
C ILE A 648 -6.74 -22.51 -39.77
N ALA A 649 -5.43 -22.46 -39.54
CA ALA A 649 -4.82 -21.64 -38.49
C ALA A 649 -5.41 -20.21 -38.42
N GLY A 650 -5.85 -19.83 -37.21
CA GLY A 650 -6.71 -18.68 -36.91
C GLY A 650 -8.21 -19.02 -36.80
N ALA A 651 -8.60 -20.29 -36.92
CA ALA A 651 -9.98 -20.75 -36.82
C ALA A 651 -10.10 -22.26 -36.53
N LEU A 652 -10.93 -22.62 -35.55
CA LEU A 652 -11.35 -24.01 -35.34
C LEU A 652 -12.15 -24.50 -36.55
N ASP A 653 -11.84 -25.70 -37.05
CA ASP A 653 -12.55 -26.35 -38.16
C ASP A 653 -12.72 -27.88 -37.94
N PRO A 654 -13.53 -28.59 -38.77
CA PRO A 654 -13.76 -30.04 -38.66
C PRO A 654 -12.53 -30.97 -38.70
N ALA A 655 -11.32 -30.44 -38.89
CA ALA A 655 -10.07 -31.17 -38.75
C ALA A 655 -9.51 -31.15 -37.30
N ASP A 656 -9.87 -30.18 -36.45
CA ASP A 656 -9.38 -30.08 -35.07
C ASP A 656 -10.00 -31.13 -34.14
N PRO A 657 -9.24 -31.71 -33.19
CA PRO A 657 -9.75 -32.74 -32.27
C PRO A 657 -10.93 -32.26 -31.42
N VAL A 658 -10.94 -30.99 -31.00
CA VAL A 658 -12.01 -30.41 -30.18
C VAL A 658 -13.36 -30.38 -30.90
N TRP A 659 -13.36 -30.23 -32.22
CA TRP A 659 -14.55 -29.91 -33.02
C TRP A 659 -15.68 -30.94 -32.87
N ALA A 660 -15.33 -32.20 -32.62
CA ALA A 660 -16.31 -33.27 -32.40
C ALA A 660 -17.06 -33.16 -31.06
N SER A 661 -16.52 -32.42 -30.07
CA SER A 661 -17.14 -32.14 -28.76
C SER A 661 -17.87 -30.79 -28.69
N LEU A 662 -17.63 -29.90 -29.66
CA LEU A 662 -18.27 -28.57 -29.71
C LEU A 662 -19.76 -28.66 -30.11
N LYS A 663 -20.56 -27.92 -29.37
CA LYS A 663 -22.01 -27.75 -29.52
C LYS A 663 -22.38 -26.29 -29.28
N VAL A 664 -23.64 -25.95 -29.54
CA VAL A 664 -24.23 -24.63 -29.22
C VAL A 664 -25.48 -24.88 -28.41
N TRP A 665 -25.60 -24.22 -27.26
CA TRP A 665 -26.79 -24.26 -26.41
C TRP A 665 -27.60 -22.98 -26.59
N GLN A 666 -28.77 -23.12 -27.20
CA GLN A 666 -29.78 -22.07 -27.31
C GLN A 666 -30.81 -22.25 -26.18
N ASP A 667 -30.58 -21.61 -25.03
CA ASP A 667 -31.56 -21.53 -23.94
C ASP A 667 -32.73 -20.60 -24.33
N ALA A 668 -33.63 -21.13 -25.14
CA ALA A 668 -34.78 -20.42 -25.66
C ALA A 668 -35.82 -20.08 -24.57
N ASN A 669 -35.64 -20.58 -23.34
CA ASN A 669 -36.59 -20.39 -22.24
C ASN A 669 -36.03 -19.69 -20.99
N GLN A 670 -34.72 -19.35 -20.99
CA GLN A 670 -33.99 -18.64 -19.93
C GLN A 670 -34.13 -19.35 -18.57
N ASN A 671 -33.72 -20.62 -18.51
CA ASN A 671 -33.82 -21.43 -17.29
C ASN A 671 -32.48 -21.98 -16.76
N GLY A 672 -31.37 -21.86 -17.51
CA GLY A 672 -30.05 -22.35 -17.09
C GLY A 672 -29.90 -23.88 -17.09
N VAL A 673 -30.79 -24.61 -17.77
CA VAL A 673 -30.77 -26.08 -17.89
C VAL A 673 -31.02 -26.50 -19.33
N VAL A 674 -30.16 -27.37 -19.88
CA VAL A 674 -30.31 -27.89 -21.25
C VAL A 674 -31.63 -28.67 -21.42
N ASP A 675 -32.60 -28.07 -22.10
CA ASP A 675 -33.88 -28.71 -22.40
C ASP A 675 -33.87 -29.48 -23.74
N ASN A 676 -34.85 -30.36 -23.97
CA ASN A 676 -34.86 -31.25 -25.14
C ASN A 676 -35.02 -30.46 -26.46
N GLY A 677 -33.89 -30.24 -27.13
CA GLY A 677 -33.80 -29.59 -28.44
C GLY A 677 -32.99 -28.29 -28.45
N GLU A 678 -32.55 -27.81 -27.29
CA GLU A 678 -31.78 -26.57 -27.13
C GLU A 678 -30.27 -26.76 -27.39
N LEU A 679 -29.75 -27.97 -27.15
CA LEU A 679 -28.35 -28.31 -27.40
C LEU A 679 -28.18 -28.84 -28.84
N LEU A 680 -27.58 -28.01 -29.68
CA LEU A 680 -27.42 -28.20 -31.13
C LEU A 680 -25.97 -28.53 -31.50
N THR A 681 -25.74 -29.35 -32.52
CA THR A 681 -24.38 -29.56 -33.04
C THR A 681 -24.01 -28.46 -34.04
N LEU A 682 -22.74 -28.08 -34.12
CA LEU A 682 -22.23 -27.15 -35.14
C LEU A 682 -22.67 -27.56 -36.56
N SER A 683 -22.60 -28.85 -36.85
CA SER A 683 -23.03 -29.46 -38.12
C SER A 683 -24.54 -29.40 -38.40
N SER A 684 -25.39 -29.22 -37.37
CA SER A 684 -26.84 -29.06 -37.53
C SER A 684 -27.24 -27.61 -37.84
N LEU A 685 -26.52 -26.65 -37.26
CA LEU A 685 -26.57 -25.22 -37.61
C LEU A 685 -25.89 -24.94 -38.97
N GLY A 686 -25.06 -25.87 -39.45
CA GLY A 686 -24.30 -25.73 -40.68
C GLY A 686 -23.03 -24.88 -40.53
N ILE A 687 -22.54 -24.73 -39.29
CA ILE A 687 -21.28 -24.07 -38.95
C ILE A 687 -20.12 -24.94 -39.44
N THR A 688 -19.14 -24.32 -40.10
CA THR A 688 -17.97 -24.99 -40.71
C THR A 688 -16.62 -24.40 -40.32
N SER A 689 -16.60 -23.23 -39.64
CA SER A 689 -15.40 -22.69 -38.99
C SER A 689 -15.80 -21.68 -37.92
N ILE A 690 -15.00 -21.51 -36.87
CA ILE A 690 -15.14 -20.47 -35.83
C ILE A 690 -13.77 -19.78 -35.68
N ALA A 691 -13.69 -18.47 -35.89
CA ALA A 691 -12.42 -17.75 -35.77
C ALA A 691 -11.93 -17.65 -34.31
N THR A 692 -10.62 -17.80 -34.10
CA THR A 692 -9.95 -17.78 -32.78
C THR A 692 -9.25 -16.44 -32.49
N SER A 693 -9.74 -15.37 -33.11
CA SER A 693 -9.21 -14.01 -32.99
C SER A 693 -10.31 -12.96 -33.21
N ASP A 694 -10.18 -11.82 -32.54
CA ASP A 694 -11.22 -10.80 -32.37
C ASP A 694 -10.96 -9.51 -33.18
N ASP A 695 -11.88 -8.56 -33.06
CA ASP A 695 -11.78 -7.20 -33.61
C ASP A 695 -11.28 -6.15 -32.61
N ASN A 696 -11.09 -6.52 -31.34
CA ASN A 696 -10.77 -5.67 -30.20
C ASN A 696 -11.79 -4.55 -29.90
N ILE A 697 -13.04 -4.70 -30.36
CA ILE A 697 -14.12 -3.75 -30.10
C ILE A 697 -14.84 -4.13 -28.80
N ARG A 698 -14.57 -3.36 -27.75
CA ARG A 698 -15.18 -3.51 -26.42
C ARG A 698 -16.41 -2.64 -26.25
N PHE A 699 -17.46 -3.18 -25.65
CA PHE A 699 -18.68 -2.48 -25.26
C PHE A 699 -19.35 -3.17 -24.07
N SER A 700 -20.31 -2.50 -23.43
CA SER A 700 -21.16 -3.13 -22.41
C SER A 700 -22.60 -3.27 -22.91
N ASP A 701 -23.28 -4.30 -22.40
CA ASP A 701 -24.70 -4.58 -22.62
C ASP A 701 -25.35 -5.04 -21.30
N ALA A 702 -26.63 -5.41 -21.32
CA ALA A 702 -27.40 -5.79 -20.13
C ALA A 702 -27.25 -4.76 -18.99
N ASN A 703 -27.46 -3.48 -19.30
CA ASN A 703 -27.27 -2.31 -18.41
C ASN A 703 -25.86 -2.12 -17.82
N GLY A 704 -24.86 -2.91 -18.23
CA GLY A 704 -23.51 -2.94 -17.66
C GLY A 704 -23.13 -4.25 -16.97
N GLU A 705 -24.07 -5.19 -16.83
CA GLU A 705 -23.82 -6.52 -16.24
C GLU A 705 -23.02 -7.46 -17.15
N VAL A 706 -23.00 -7.19 -18.46
CA VAL A 706 -22.16 -7.87 -19.44
C VAL A 706 -21.18 -6.89 -20.07
N VAL A 707 -19.89 -7.22 -20.05
CA VAL A 707 -18.84 -6.54 -20.81
C VAL A 707 -18.40 -7.44 -21.95
N VAL A 708 -18.57 -7.00 -23.20
CA VAL A 708 -18.09 -7.72 -24.38
C VAL A 708 -16.63 -7.33 -24.66
N GLN A 709 -15.76 -8.32 -24.73
CA GLN A 709 -14.30 -8.13 -24.85
C GLN A 709 -13.81 -7.92 -26.29
N GLY A 710 -14.56 -8.47 -27.25
CA GLY A 710 -14.29 -8.38 -28.68
C GLY A 710 -15.28 -9.26 -29.46
N THR A 711 -15.41 -9.01 -30.75
CA THR A 711 -16.24 -9.82 -31.66
C THR A 711 -15.39 -10.54 -32.72
N ALA A 712 -15.80 -11.75 -33.08
CA ALA A 712 -15.22 -12.57 -34.13
C ALA A 712 -16.33 -13.03 -35.09
N THR A 713 -15.97 -13.92 -36.02
CA THR A 713 -16.92 -14.46 -37.00
C THR A 713 -16.87 -15.98 -37.09
N PHE A 714 -18.02 -16.57 -37.41
CA PHE A 714 -18.13 -17.98 -37.75
C PHE A 714 -18.73 -18.15 -39.15
N THR A 715 -18.41 -19.26 -39.82
CA THR A 715 -18.93 -19.56 -41.16
C THR A 715 -20.09 -20.53 -41.05
N ALA A 716 -21.32 -20.11 -41.38
CA ALA A 716 -22.48 -21.00 -41.49
C ALA A 716 -23.41 -20.56 -42.64
N ASN A 717 -23.41 -21.31 -43.75
CA ASN A 717 -24.15 -20.98 -44.99
C ASN A 717 -23.93 -19.53 -45.52
N GLY A 718 -22.85 -18.88 -45.06
CA GLY A 718 -22.70 -17.43 -44.95
C GLY A 718 -21.67 -17.12 -43.84
N THR A 719 -21.67 -15.90 -43.32
CA THR A 719 -20.82 -15.48 -42.19
C THR A 719 -21.72 -14.86 -41.11
N GLY A 720 -21.61 -15.34 -39.87
CA GLY A 720 -22.28 -14.82 -38.67
C GLY A 720 -21.29 -14.27 -37.65
N ALA A 721 -21.78 -13.66 -36.58
CA ALA A 721 -20.98 -13.02 -35.53
C ALA A 721 -20.85 -13.88 -34.26
N LEU A 722 -19.72 -13.77 -33.56
CA LEU A 722 -19.44 -14.37 -32.26
C LEU A 722 -18.96 -13.25 -31.32
N ALA A 723 -19.30 -13.28 -30.04
CA ALA A 723 -18.76 -12.38 -29.03
C ALA A 723 -18.33 -13.13 -27.76
N ALA A 724 -17.23 -12.69 -27.15
CA ALA A 724 -16.92 -13.03 -25.76
C ALA A 724 -17.63 -12.04 -24.84
N GLY A 725 -18.75 -12.45 -24.25
CA GLY A 725 -19.35 -11.75 -23.12
C GLY A 725 -18.59 -12.13 -21.84
N THR A 726 -18.34 -11.16 -20.96
CA THR A 726 -17.77 -11.38 -19.63
C THR A 726 -18.72 -10.89 -18.56
N TYR A 727 -18.93 -11.73 -17.56
CA TYR A 727 -20.05 -11.66 -16.63
C TYR A 727 -19.50 -11.50 -15.20
N ASP A 728 -19.96 -10.46 -14.48
CA ASP A 728 -19.47 -10.15 -13.13
C ASP A 728 -20.22 -10.96 -12.05
N LEU A 729 -19.54 -11.98 -11.51
CA LEU A 729 -20.06 -12.85 -10.46
C LEU A 729 -20.40 -12.10 -9.15
N ALA A 730 -19.78 -10.94 -8.90
CA ALA A 730 -19.97 -10.20 -7.65
C ALA A 730 -21.22 -9.30 -7.66
N ASN A 731 -21.69 -8.85 -8.83
CA ASN A 731 -22.85 -7.97 -8.94
C ASN A 731 -24.17 -8.66 -8.55
N ALA A 732 -24.22 -10.00 -8.53
CA ALA A 732 -25.34 -10.78 -7.99
C ALA A 732 -25.64 -10.51 -6.49
N LEU A 733 -24.84 -9.68 -5.80
CA LEU A 733 -24.99 -9.33 -4.38
C LEU A 733 -25.20 -7.82 -4.11
N VAL A 734 -25.34 -6.95 -5.12
CA VAL A 734 -25.41 -5.48 -4.92
C VAL A 734 -26.63 -4.82 -5.57
N ASP A 735 -27.65 -4.51 -4.76
CA ASP A 735 -28.84 -3.70 -5.09
C ASP A 735 -29.25 -2.86 -3.86
N PRO A 736 -29.98 -1.75 -3.98
CA PRO A 736 -29.52 -0.47 -4.51
C PRO A 736 -29.35 0.55 -3.35
N ILE A 737 -28.16 0.61 -2.75
CA ILE A 737 -27.87 1.53 -1.62
C ILE A 737 -27.31 2.90 -2.12
N GLN A 738 -26.87 2.98 -3.38
CA GLN A 738 -26.33 4.19 -4.01
C GLN A 738 -27.28 5.40 -4.00
N ASP A 739 -28.61 5.21 -4.09
CA ASP A 739 -29.60 6.31 -4.13
C ASP A 739 -30.06 6.80 -2.74
N ALA A 740 -29.47 6.28 -1.64
CA ALA A 740 -29.84 6.66 -0.27
C ALA A 740 -29.10 7.89 0.28
N GLY A 741 -28.01 8.33 -0.36
CA GLY A 741 -27.10 9.36 0.17
C GLY A 741 -27.69 10.77 0.30
N THR A 742 -28.82 11.06 -0.36
CA THR A 742 -29.41 12.42 -0.43
C THR A 742 -30.25 12.83 0.79
N ALA A 743 -30.20 12.06 1.88
CA ALA A 743 -31.15 12.17 3.01
C ALA A 743 -30.53 12.31 4.43
N SER A 744 -29.25 12.72 4.56
CA SER A 744 -28.62 12.99 5.87
C SER A 744 -27.86 14.32 5.98
N GLY A 745 -28.27 15.34 5.23
CA GLY A 745 -27.89 16.73 5.53
C GLY A 745 -28.52 17.23 6.85
N GLU A 746 -27.76 18.01 7.62
CA GLU A 746 -28.03 18.50 9.00
C GLU A 746 -27.63 17.57 10.17
N ALA A 747 -26.31 17.43 10.38
CA ALA A 747 -25.72 16.92 11.64
C ALA A 747 -24.41 17.64 12.06
N SER A 748 -24.24 18.92 11.71
CA SER A 748 -23.05 19.69 12.11
C SER A 748 -23.08 20.09 13.60
N ALA A 749 -21.91 20.00 14.25
CA ALA A 749 -21.52 20.62 15.52
C ALA A 749 -22.48 20.53 16.73
N ILE A 750 -22.34 19.49 17.57
CA ILE A 750 -22.66 19.55 19.01
C ILE A 750 -21.52 18.94 19.83
N GLY A 751 -20.89 19.75 20.68
CA GLY A 751 -19.77 19.35 21.53
C GLY A 751 -20.13 18.42 22.71
N VAL A 752 -19.10 17.80 23.29
CA VAL A 752 -19.19 16.74 24.30
C VAL A 752 -20.02 17.14 25.53
N THR A 753 -21.21 16.56 25.67
CA THR A 753 -21.92 16.43 26.95
C THR A 753 -22.59 15.07 27.07
N THR A 754 -22.47 14.43 28.24
CA THR A 754 -23.05 13.12 28.52
C THR A 754 -24.47 13.23 29.08
N LEU A 755 -25.37 12.30 28.71
CA LEU A 755 -26.49 11.73 29.49
C LEU A 755 -27.29 10.73 28.60
N PRO A 756 -28.18 9.85 29.13
CA PRO A 756 -28.44 8.55 28.49
C PRO A 756 -29.84 8.31 27.86
N PHE A 757 -29.81 7.45 26.84
CA PHE A 757 -30.77 6.35 26.52
C PHE A 757 -32.26 6.64 26.24
N ALA A 758 -32.65 6.46 24.97
CA ALA A 758 -34.00 6.03 24.58
C ALA A 758 -34.01 5.39 23.16
N ILE A 759 -34.08 4.06 23.06
CA ILE A 759 -34.37 3.36 21.79
C ILE A 759 -35.89 3.34 21.57
N HIS A 760 -36.35 3.65 20.36
CA HIS A 760 -37.75 3.55 19.96
C HIS A 760 -37.96 2.37 19.00
N ASP A 761 -38.85 1.44 19.36
CA ASP A 761 -39.20 0.27 18.55
C ASP A 761 -40.18 0.64 17.43
N GLN A 762 -39.81 0.34 16.18
CA GLN A 762 -40.74 0.17 15.05
C GLN A 762 -40.33 -1.07 14.25
N SER A 763 -40.75 -2.24 14.73
CA SER A 763 -40.47 -3.55 14.13
C SER A 763 -41.51 -3.98 13.08
N SER A 764 -41.12 -4.02 11.79
CA SER A 764 -41.97 -4.61 10.73
C SER A 764 -41.26 -5.03 9.43
N SER A 765 -40.57 -6.17 9.41
CA SER A 765 -40.63 -7.19 8.33
C SER A 765 -39.66 -8.36 8.63
N ASN A 766 -40.16 -9.60 8.67
CA ASN A 766 -39.34 -10.79 8.96
C ASN A 766 -39.25 -11.72 7.74
N THR A 767 -38.09 -11.71 7.05
CA THR A 767 -37.66 -12.80 6.14
C THR A 767 -36.14 -12.99 6.09
N ALA A 768 -35.32 -11.96 6.28
CA ALA A 768 -33.86 -12.02 6.07
C ALA A 768 -33.02 -12.65 7.22
N SER A 769 -33.64 -13.07 8.32
CA SER A 769 -32.92 -13.31 9.59
C SER A 769 -32.13 -14.62 9.71
N SER A 770 -32.26 -15.57 8.76
CA SER A 770 -31.59 -16.89 8.86
C SER A 770 -30.26 -17.01 8.12
N ALA A 771 -29.93 -16.08 7.22
CA ALA A 771 -28.64 -16.06 6.50
C ALA A 771 -27.53 -15.35 7.29
N ILE A 772 -27.90 -14.33 8.07
CA ILE A 772 -26.94 -13.45 8.77
C ILE A 772 -26.24 -14.19 9.92
N GLU A 773 -26.96 -14.99 10.72
CA GLU A 773 -26.36 -15.73 11.84
C GLU A 773 -25.37 -16.82 11.40
N GLN A 774 -25.47 -17.36 10.19
CA GLN A 774 -24.46 -18.30 9.65
C GLN A 774 -23.20 -17.58 9.16
N ARG A 775 -23.32 -16.46 8.44
CA ARG A 775 -22.13 -15.73 7.92
C ARG A 775 -21.31 -15.09 9.04
N LEU A 776 -21.92 -14.70 10.17
CA LEU A 776 -21.18 -14.18 11.32
C LEU A 776 -20.31 -15.22 12.05
N ALA A 777 -20.53 -16.53 11.83
CA ALA A 777 -19.76 -17.59 12.46
C ALA A 777 -18.41 -17.89 11.75
N ALA A 778 -18.24 -17.44 10.51
CA ALA A 778 -17.01 -17.65 9.73
C ALA A 778 -15.96 -16.54 9.92
N SER A 779 -16.39 -15.31 10.27
CA SER A 779 -15.51 -14.14 10.36
C SER A 779 -14.76 -14.06 11.70
N THR A 780 -13.74 -14.90 11.87
CA THR A 780 -12.83 -14.84 13.03
C THR A 780 -11.71 -13.84 12.80
N VAL A 781 -12.04 -12.54 12.71
CA VAL A 781 -11.05 -11.46 12.57
C VAL A 781 -10.17 -11.39 13.82
N ASN A 782 -8.87 -11.55 13.62
CA ASN A 782 -7.89 -11.73 14.69
C ASN A 782 -7.50 -10.38 15.32
N TYR A 783 -8.20 -9.95 16.37
CA TYR A 783 -7.97 -8.70 17.10
C TYR A 783 -6.63 -8.69 17.87
N ALA A 784 -5.52 -8.56 17.14
CA ALA A 784 -4.15 -8.53 17.67
C ALA A 784 -3.34 -7.28 17.23
N ALA A 785 -3.93 -6.39 16.42
CA ALA A 785 -3.22 -5.29 15.75
C ALA A 785 -3.49 -3.87 16.30
N LEU A 786 -4.21 -3.73 17.43
CA LEU A 786 -4.52 -2.41 18.04
C LEU A 786 -3.81 -2.16 19.39
N ALA A 787 -2.66 -2.80 19.60
CA ALA A 787 -1.86 -2.69 20.84
C ALA A 787 -0.49 -2.01 20.61
N GLY A 788 -0.46 -0.93 19.79
CA GLY A 788 0.78 -0.22 19.43
C GLY A 788 0.79 1.29 19.65
N MET A 789 -0.37 1.96 19.73
CA MET A 789 -0.46 3.42 19.56
C MET A 789 -1.19 4.14 20.72
N LEU A 790 -0.70 4.00 21.95
CA LEU A 790 -0.93 5.00 23.01
C LEU A 790 0.11 4.90 24.13
N VAL A 791 1.18 5.69 24.04
CA VAL A 791 2.20 5.80 25.11
C VAL A 791 2.64 7.26 25.25
N GLY A 792 2.31 7.92 26.37
CA GLY A 792 3.08 9.12 26.76
C GLY A 792 2.40 10.34 27.38
N LEU A 793 1.37 10.23 28.27
CA LEU A 793 1.04 11.35 29.18
C LEU A 793 0.86 10.91 30.65
N PRO A 794 1.31 11.70 31.65
CA PRO A 794 1.39 11.27 33.05
C PRO A 794 0.15 11.61 33.88
N VAL A 795 -0.75 10.64 34.08
CA VAL A 795 -1.96 10.85 34.91
C VAL A 795 -1.63 10.90 36.41
N SER A 796 -1.75 12.09 37.01
CA SER A 796 -1.50 12.35 38.44
C SER A 796 -2.74 12.88 39.17
N ALA A 797 -3.78 12.05 39.36
CA ALA A 797 -4.93 12.39 40.19
C ALA A 797 -5.54 11.16 40.88
N THR A 798 -5.79 11.23 42.19
CA THR A 798 -6.54 10.23 42.95
C THR A 798 -7.94 10.74 43.28
N ALA A 799 -8.96 9.99 42.85
CA ALA A 799 -10.36 10.21 43.22
C ALA A 799 -10.97 8.89 43.75
N GLN A 800 -11.25 8.86 45.05
CA GLN A 800 -11.91 7.73 45.72
C GLN A 800 -13.42 7.97 45.76
N VAL A 801 -14.21 6.98 45.35
CA VAL A 801 -15.69 7.02 45.42
C VAL A 801 -16.16 5.99 46.44
N ASP A 802 -16.69 6.46 47.56
CA ASP A 802 -17.31 5.60 48.58
C ASP A 802 -18.72 5.16 48.11
N ILE A 803 -19.07 3.90 48.39
CA ILE A 803 -20.43 3.36 48.19
C ILE A 803 -21.15 3.35 49.54
N ASP A 804 -22.11 4.25 49.74
CA ASP A 804 -22.95 4.25 50.95
C ASP A 804 -24.19 3.35 50.81
N HIS A 805 -24.58 2.74 51.92
CA HIS A 805 -25.72 1.82 52.03
C HIS A 805 -26.88 2.51 52.76
N SER A 806 -27.94 2.91 52.04
CA SER A 806 -29.33 2.57 52.41
C SER A 806 -30.40 3.29 51.57
N LEU A 807 -31.43 2.55 51.14
CA LEU A 807 -32.79 2.61 51.72
C LEU A 807 -33.72 1.63 50.98
N GLY A 808 -34.58 0.94 51.72
CA GLY A 808 -35.47 -0.09 51.17
C GLY A 808 -36.96 0.24 51.28
N THR A 809 -37.80 -0.74 50.89
CA THR A 809 -39.26 -0.68 50.74
C THR A 809 -39.71 0.13 49.51
N ARG A 810 -40.79 -0.24 48.78
CA ARG A 810 -41.95 -1.08 49.14
C ARG A 810 -42.35 -2.03 48.00
N LEU A 811 -42.85 -3.22 48.34
CA LEU A 811 -43.66 -4.04 47.43
C LEU A 811 -45.07 -3.44 47.26
N ALA A 812 -45.70 -3.65 46.09
CA ALA A 812 -46.91 -4.48 45.93
C ALA A 812 -47.89 -4.01 44.84
N SER A 813 -47.94 -4.71 43.70
CA SER A 813 -49.13 -4.85 42.85
C SER A 813 -48.98 -5.99 41.82
N ASP A 814 -49.49 -7.17 42.15
CA ASP A 814 -49.72 -8.32 41.25
C ASP A 814 -51.21 -8.30 40.82
N PRO A 815 -51.58 -8.71 39.58
CA PRO A 815 -52.11 -10.07 39.42
C PRO A 815 -51.90 -10.73 38.02
N ALA A 816 -50.96 -11.69 37.90
CA ALA A 816 -51.06 -12.78 36.90
C ALA A 816 -50.15 -13.99 37.26
N THR A 817 -50.71 -15.21 37.33
CA THR A 817 -49.97 -16.43 37.72
C THR A 817 -50.36 -17.66 36.91
N GLN A 818 -49.37 -18.41 36.40
CA GLN A 818 -49.27 -19.88 36.18
C GLN A 818 -48.15 -20.13 35.13
N MET A 819 -47.08 -20.88 35.38
CA MET A 819 -46.95 -22.31 35.73
C MET A 819 -47.45 -23.29 34.66
N VAL A 820 -46.53 -24.06 34.05
CA VAL A 820 -46.26 -25.49 34.36
C VAL A 820 -45.18 -26.00 33.38
N SER A 821 -44.24 -26.81 33.87
CA SER A 821 -43.32 -27.62 33.06
C SER A 821 -43.76 -29.08 33.08
N ASP A 822 -43.92 -29.74 31.92
CA ASP A 822 -43.60 -31.18 31.75
C ASP A 822 -43.72 -31.71 30.31
N SER A 823 -43.10 -32.87 30.05
CA SER A 823 -43.14 -33.72 28.83
C SER A 823 -42.40 -33.19 27.57
N LEU A 824 -41.41 -33.88 26.97
CA LEU A 824 -41.35 -35.26 26.38
C LEU A 824 -42.24 -35.44 25.14
N ALA A 825 -41.83 -36.10 24.05
CA ALA A 825 -40.53 -36.63 23.55
C ALA A 825 -40.70 -36.84 22.00
N LEU A 826 -39.90 -37.52 21.18
CA LEU A 826 -38.76 -38.48 21.22
C LEU A 826 -38.15 -38.48 19.78
N ALA A 827 -36.89 -38.80 19.43
CA ALA A 827 -35.71 -39.45 20.03
C ALA A 827 -34.44 -38.61 19.73
N GLY A 828 -33.17 -39.01 19.96
CA GLY A 828 -32.58 -40.17 20.67
C GLY A 828 -31.63 -41.00 19.76
N GLY A 829 -30.37 -41.25 20.11
CA GLY A 829 -29.54 -40.87 21.28
C GLY A 829 -28.04 -40.86 20.90
N SER A 830 -27.04 -41.04 21.78
CA SER A 830 -27.00 -41.37 23.21
C SER A 830 -25.57 -41.24 23.76
N GLY A 831 -25.32 -40.69 24.97
CA GLY A 831 -23.96 -40.71 25.55
C GLY A 831 -23.72 -39.91 26.85
N LEU A 832 -23.83 -40.60 27.98
CA LEU A 832 -23.19 -40.43 29.31
C LEU A 832 -21.95 -39.49 29.42
N ALA A 833 -21.67 -38.79 30.54
CA ALA A 833 -22.39 -38.61 31.81
C ALA A 833 -21.84 -37.45 32.69
N ASP A 834 -22.64 -37.09 33.71
CA ASP A 834 -22.42 -36.22 34.88
C ASP A 834 -21.04 -36.30 35.58
N PHE A 835 -20.47 -35.13 35.94
CA PHE A 835 -20.05 -34.81 37.33
C PHE A 835 -19.71 -33.32 37.49
N GLY A 836 -20.42 -32.60 38.38
CA GLY A 836 -20.13 -31.20 38.72
C GLY A 836 -19.13 -31.00 39.88
N VAL A 837 -18.63 -29.77 40.06
CA VAL A 837 -17.75 -29.36 41.19
C VAL A 837 -18.25 -28.05 41.80
N ASP A 838 -18.26 -28.00 43.13
CA ASP A 838 -18.71 -26.86 43.95
C ASP A 838 -17.59 -25.81 44.15
N ALA A 839 -17.97 -24.54 44.33
CA ALA A 839 -17.02 -23.42 44.35
C ALA A 839 -16.59 -23.03 45.78
N LEU A 840 -15.28 -23.02 46.04
CA LEU A 840 -14.72 -22.58 47.32
C LEU A 840 -13.99 -21.24 47.19
N LEU A 841 -14.42 -20.25 47.95
CA LEU A 841 -13.86 -18.89 47.94
C LEU A 841 -12.63 -18.76 48.86
N GLY A 842 -11.59 -18.08 48.37
CA GLY A 842 -10.44 -17.63 49.16
C GLY A 842 -9.34 -17.00 48.28
N GLY A 843 -8.66 -15.93 48.69
CA GLY A 843 -8.88 -15.19 49.94
C GLY A 843 -7.89 -14.05 50.23
N ASP A 844 -6.71 -14.06 49.62
CA ASP A 844 -5.64 -13.08 49.83
C ASP A 844 -4.78 -12.88 48.56
N GLY A 845 -4.21 -11.68 48.41
CA GLY A 845 -3.51 -11.26 47.20
C GLY A 845 -2.00 -11.10 47.39
N THR A 846 -1.23 -11.71 46.49
CA THR A 846 0.18 -11.36 46.20
C THR A 846 0.47 -11.67 44.73
N ALA A 847 1.17 -10.77 44.05
CA ALA A 847 1.46 -10.91 42.62
C ALA A 847 2.76 -11.69 42.35
N VAL A 848 2.73 -12.57 41.35
CA VAL A 848 3.90 -13.17 40.68
C VAL A 848 3.59 -13.21 39.18
N ALA A 849 4.58 -12.93 38.34
CA ALA A 849 4.39 -12.76 36.90
C ALA A 849 4.62 -14.04 36.07
N SER A 850 4.19 -13.97 34.81
CA SER A 850 4.66 -14.74 33.63
C SER A 850 4.67 -16.28 33.68
N VAL A 851 3.83 -16.90 32.84
CA VAL A 851 4.12 -18.18 32.17
C VAL A 851 3.63 -18.09 30.72
N SER A 852 4.45 -18.52 29.76
CA SER A 852 4.10 -18.67 28.35
C SER A 852 3.41 -20.02 28.09
N SER A 853 2.37 -20.04 27.26
CA SER A 853 1.60 -21.24 26.95
C SER A 853 2.16 -22.01 25.74
N ALA A 854 2.99 -23.02 26.00
CA ALA A 854 3.33 -24.04 25.00
C ALA A 854 2.46 -25.29 25.23
N GLY A 855 1.44 -25.49 24.39
CA GLY A 855 0.55 -26.66 24.43
C GLY A 855 1.19 -27.88 23.75
N SER A 856 1.59 -28.89 24.54
CA SER A 856 2.21 -30.12 24.03
C SER A 856 1.25 -31.31 24.06
N ARG A 857 1.38 -32.23 23.09
CA ARG A 857 1.49 -33.72 23.20
C ARG A 857 1.33 -34.38 21.81
N SER A 858 1.80 -35.61 21.54
CA SER A 858 1.91 -36.75 22.47
C SER A 858 3.06 -37.76 22.19
N THR A 859 3.80 -38.07 23.26
CA THR A 859 4.14 -39.42 23.79
C THR A 859 4.60 -40.59 22.89
N LEU A 860 5.77 -41.15 23.21
CA LEU A 860 5.84 -42.50 23.85
C LEU A 860 7.09 -42.61 24.75
N ASP A 861 7.13 -43.61 25.64
CA ASP A 861 8.10 -43.74 26.74
C ASP A 861 8.90 -45.07 26.68
N ALA A 862 10.22 -44.99 26.91
CA ALA A 862 11.12 -46.15 27.08
C ALA A 862 12.40 -45.73 27.84
N ALA A 863 12.83 -46.53 28.82
CA ALA A 863 13.82 -46.14 29.84
C ALA A 863 15.19 -46.87 29.74
N THR A 864 16.06 -46.61 30.74
CA THR A 864 17.33 -47.31 31.11
C THR A 864 18.64 -46.89 30.40
N GLN A 865 19.85 -46.86 31.02
CA GLN A 865 20.28 -46.70 32.44
C GLN A 865 21.84 -46.52 32.53
N PHE A 866 22.37 -45.79 33.53
CA PHE A 866 23.81 -45.65 33.93
C PHE A 866 24.79 -45.01 32.90
N GLY A 867 25.90 -44.35 33.29
CA GLY A 867 26.37 -43.93 34.63
C GLY A 867 27.83 -43.38 34.68
N SER A 868 28.19 -42.67 35.78
CA SER A 868 29.54 -42.40 36.35
C SER A 868 30.69 -41.72 35.53
N ASN A 869 30.92 -40.41 35.81
CA ASN A 869 32.11 -39.78 36.48
C ASN A 869 33.42 -40.59 36.73
N PRO A 870 34.59 -39.95 37.04
CA PRO A 870 35.12 -38.59 36.72
C PRO A 870 36.69 -38.47 36.56
N LEU A 871 37.23 -37.22 36.50
CA LEU A 871 38.65 -36.78 36.76
C LEU A 871 39.72 -37.12 35.67
N GLU A 872 40.95 -36.53 35.58
CA GLU A 872 41.82 -35.68 36.45
C GLU A 872 42.62 -34.58 35.67
N LEU A 873 42.93 -33.44 36.35
CA LEU A 873 44.22 -32.65 36.47
C LEU A 873 45.10 -32.29 35.22
N SER A 874 46.02 -31.28 35.22
CA SER A 874 46.76 -30.56 36.29
C SER A 874 47.24 -29.12 35.93
N ASP A 875 47.88 -28.44 36.90
CA ASP A 875 48.60 -27.14 36.90
C ASP A 875 49.76 -26.99 35.84
N ASP A 876 50.50 -25.87 35.65
CA ASP A 876 50.87 -24.78 36.59
C ASP A 876 51.41 -23.45 35.95
N ALA A 877 50.81 -22.31 36.32
CA ALA A 877 51.33 -20.96 36.68
C ALA A 877 52.57 -20.25 35.96
N PRO A 878 53.12 -19.10 36.44
CA PRO A 878 52.54 -17.74 36.20
C PRO A 878 53.56 -16.57 35.88
N ASP A 879 53.03 -15.34 35.69
CA ASP A 879 53.39 -14.06 36.41
C ASP A 879 53.68 -12.77 35.58
N ALA A 880 53.45 -11.62 36.24
CA ALA A 880 53.87 -10.22 35.99
C ALA A 880 53.16 -9.33 34.91
N ALA A 881 53.13 -8.01 35.18
CA ALA A 881 52.38 -6.95 34.46
C ALA A 881 53.05 -5.55 34.69
N PRO A 882 52.37 -4.37 34.66
CA PRO A 882 51.62 -3.64 33.60
C PRO A 882 52.19 -2.20 33.33
N GLN A 883 51.36 -1.24 32.86
CA GLN A 883 51.56 0.25 32.72
C GLN A 883 52.28 0.77 31.44
N GLN A 884 52.07 1.98 30.89
CA GLN A 884 50.88 2.87 30.71
C GLN A 884 51.21 4.03 29.71
N LEU A 885 50.17 4.75 29.20
CA LEU A 885 50.14 6.15 28.68
C LEU A 885 50.79 6.61 27.32
N SER A 886 49.90 7.06 26.40
CA SER A 886 49.81 8.39 25.71
C SER A 886 50.88 8.99 24.75
N THR A 887 50.43 9.24 23.49
CA THR A 887 50.56 10.46 22.62
C THR A 887 51.90 11.12 22.26
N ILE A 888 52.10 11.45 20.95
CA ILE A 888 52.27 12.83 20.42
C ILE A 888 52.32 12.90 18.85
N GLU A 889 51.59 13.92 18.34
CA GLU A 889 51.51 14.70 17.07
C GLU A 889 52.35 14.51 15.76
N HIS A 890 51.72 14.99 14.65
CA HIS A 890 52.22 15.75 13.47
C HIS A 890 53.04 15.10 12.29
N GLU A 891 52.39 15.01 11.09
CA GLU A 891 52.57 15.85 9.85
C GLU A 891 53.98 16.16 9.23
N PRO A 892 54.13 16.62 7.94
CA PRO A 892 53.22 16.67 6.76
C PRO A 892 53.88 16.35 5.37
N LEU A 893 53.17 16.62 4.24
CA LEU A 893 53.64 16.87 2.83
C LEU A 893 54.22 15.69 2.01
N ALA A 894 54.24 15.65 0.65
CA ALA A 894 53.43 16.23 -0.45
C ALA A 894 53.95 15.77 -1.86
N THR A 895 53.24 16.17 -2.94
CA THR A 895 53.76 16.51 -4.31
C THR A 895 53.82 15.45 -5.44
N GLU A 896 53.21 15.80 -6.60
CA GLU A 896 53.51 15.43 -8.03
C GLU A 896 53.51 13.95 -8.51
N VAL A 897 53.39 13.57 -9.80
CA VAL A 897 52.66 14.00 -11.03
C VAL A 897 53.27 13.24 -12.23
N PHE A 898 52.47 12.61 -13.10
CA PHE A 898 52.73 12.26 -14.52
C PHE A 898 51.41 11.65 -15.07
N ALA A 899 50.72 12.04 -16.16
CA ALA A 899 50.92 12.86 -17.38
C ALA A 899 51.03 12.03 -18.69
N GLU A 900 50.26 12.47 -19.71
CA GLU A 900 50.12 11.93 -21.09
C GLU A 900 49.45 10.53 -21.23
N GLY A 901 48.59 10.21 -22.22
CA GLY A 901 48.01 10.93 -23.38
C GLY A 901 47.80 9.97 -24.58
N PRO A 902 47.31 10.38 -25.78
CA PRO A 902 46.22 11.32 -26.11
C PRO A 902 45.28 10.82 -27.28
N GLY A 903 44.25 11.60 -27.64
CA GLY A 903 43.49 11.51 -28.92
C GLY A 903 41.97 11.36 -28.76
N ALA A 904 41.12 12.37 -29.01
CA ALA A 904 40.74 13.01 -30.31
C ALA A 904 39.68 12.20 -31.10
N SER A 905 38.59 12.77 -31.63
CA SER A 905 37.98 14.13 -31.50
C SER A 905 36.47 14.03 -31.95
N ASP A 906 35.62 15.06 -32.19
CA ASP A 906 35.80 16.51 -32.44
C ASP A 906 34.48 17.32 -32.32
N HIS A 907 34.57 18.66 -32.39
CA HIS A 907 33.56 19.68 -32.78
C HIS A 907 32.20 19.83 -32.05
N GLY A 908 31.90 21.05 -31.57
CA GLY A 908 30.51 21.54 -31.44
C GLY A 908 30.23 22.75 -30.52
N MET A 909 30.47 23.99 -31.02
CA MET A 909 29.80 25.30 -30.74
C MET A 909 28.89 25.45 -29.47
N MET A 910 28.90 26.53 -28.68
CA MET A 910 29.17 27.95 -29.01
C MET A 910 29.49 28.81 -27.76
N GLU A 911 30.15 29.97 -27.93
CA GLU A 911 30.53 30.90 -26.84
C GLU A 911 29.51 32.06 -26.63
N ALA A 912 29.28 32.45 -25.37
CA ALA A 912 29.00 33.83 -24.89
C ALA A 912 28.97 33.81 -23.34
N LEU A 913 29.97 34.19 -22.53
CA LEU A 913 30.93 35.33 -22.49
C LEU A 913 30.50 36.49 -21.55
N LEU A 914 30.82 36.36 -20.25
CA LEU A 914 31.14 37.43 -19.26
C LEU A 914 30.02 38.48 -18.96
N LEU A 915 29.99 39.21 -17.84
CA LEU A 915 31.06 39.69 -16.96
C LEU A 915 30.55 40.09 -15.55
N LEU A 916 31.34 39.77 -14.51
CA LEU A 916 31.44 40.38 -13.16
C LEU A 916 30.20 40.94 -12.42
N GLY A 917 30.06 40.48 -11.18
CA GLY A 917 29.26 41.05 -10.09
C GLY A 917 29.82 40.58 -8.75
#